data_AF-A0A0G2J9H2-F1
#
_entry.id   AF-A0A0G2J9H2-F1
#
_cell.length_a   1.000
_cell.length_b   1.000
_cell.length_c   1.000
_cell.angle_alpha   90.00
_cell.angle_beta   90.00
_cell.angle_gamma   90.00
#
_symmetry.space_group_name_H-M   'P 1'
#
loop_
_entity.id
_entity.type
_entity.pdbx_description
1 polymer ?
#
loop_
_entity_poly.entity_id
_entity_poly.type
_entity_poly.pdbx_seq_one_letter_code
_entity_poly.pdbx_strand_id
1 'polypeptide(L)'
;MAPRDTRAEREATLVMETNSASVVSKRSVERIYYPEPHFFRHFVKKPQRRSPMINRGYWLRMRAVESSVRMFLEEPSEHRKVIVNLGCGFDSLPFQFLSRDAALCQNAKFIDIDHHKLMVKKRDVVAKCAALKDLLSDVQLTPETSSVLVRSKEYVGIGCDLGDLPKLEAALNDAIGSAEVSILCIAEVSITYMEVSLADALIRFVPKLSHDVNFCLLEQYLPDGPNHPFAAMMIKHFLKLQCPLHSIHKYPSLRQQEQRFRESGWANAKATSLWELWSDPTFLSDDQRLLLDSAEAFDEWEEFALFASHYFLLSATTRRKEAEPNPPNEMGESRTESSSFALASLCPPKFTGQRRFGAILPTTAKTFGLHGGLDHHTRLSSTDEYATSKTDTAAREMPPLNVEPRMCHTITQFYGHDCLLVGGRAAPNKAMADCWLRCSGQWRRTDSLPIPLYRHCATAVNFGAGDAYVLIYGGRTSNGDISSTWFLWNVSKGWQQVTVANQSPPARFGASILNIDGQSGVLFGGMTRYGVVLNDLWTWKLATYSDGQVHVTLNNLTENLRASNPLYEWLGRFGTSITTTAKRSFIIGGITRHCCIPQDYEIMLLNQNALNGQDLSPNTPVLTALGLGLGFTGPRPLLVGHSSCKIGDDDVLIVGGGSACFSFGNYWNEGTWLLQSAESDATNQWSLCEPPTDREEVSPLEEIPEIMDNRPNAGSPQMEVIPRISISTAREFQIIVDNAKPMILSGLDIGSCQKSWTKEYLEKAIGRDRKVVVHEAKSENMNFQTKNFAYVTKEFGTFIDEIYDGSRQYLRSISSINPSERAANLAQDFPGLQGDFRLPPELSLVSENAHSSPLRLSGPVVLWLHYDVMANVLCQVQGDKRLVLYPPSDALRLGFAPGASSSSINLFQNLSDTSPLSPPNTHPHEARLKPGDILFIPPLWLHTANPTNGVSVAVNVFFRNLDKGYAAGRDVYGNRDLQAYERGRVELDKISRSFDGLPRDIAKFYIERLADELRRKAHT
;
A
#
# COMPACT_ATOMS: atom_id res chain seq x y z
N MET A 1 -28.31 -36.15 7.78
CA MET A 1 -27.76 -34.91 8.36
C MET A 1 -26.29 -35.14 8.60
N ALA A 2 -25.40 -34.39 7.94
CA ALA A 2 -23.98 -34.41 8.32
C ALA A 2 -23.84 -33.86 9.75
N PRO A 3 -22.99 -34.43 10.61
CA PRO A 3 -22.78 -33.92 11.96
C PRO A 3 -22.29 -32.47 11.88
N ARG A 4 -22.87 -31.59 12.72
CA ARG A 4 -22.39 -30.21 12.86
C ARG A 4 -21.05 -30.24 13.59
N ASP A 5 -19.99 -29.74 12.97
CA ASP A 5 -18.68 -29.58 13.60
C ASP A 5 -18.80 -28.83 14.94
N THR A 6 -18.07 -29.31 15.94
CA THR A 6 -17.96 -28.69 17.27
C THR A 6 -17.27 -27.33 17.18
N ARG A 7 -17.42 -26.49 18.22
CA ARG A 7 -16.78 -25.16 18.27
C ARG A 7 -15.25 -25.26 18.15
N ALA A 8 -14.64 -26.21 18.86
CA ALA A 8 -13.21 -26.46 18.81
C ALA A 8 -12.73 -26.89 17.41
N GLU A 9 -13.50 -27.72 16.70
CA GLU A 9 -13.16 -28.14 15.33
C GLU A 9 -13.24 -26.98 14.32
N ARG A 10 -14.17 -26.05 14.52
CA ARG A 10 -14.27 -24.83 13.68
C ARG A 10 -13.12 -23.88 13.95
N GLU A 11 -12.80 -23.63 15.21
CA GLU A 11 -11.64 -22.81 15.62
C GLU A 11 -10.34 -23.39 15.09
N ALA A 12 -10.11 -24.71 15.23
CA ALA A 12 -8.95 -25.39 14.66
C ALA A 12 -8.90 -25.30 13.12
N THR A 13 -10.05 -25.32 12.43
CA THR A 13 -10.12 -25.16 10.98
C THR A 13 -9.67 -23.77 10.54
N LEU A 14 -10.12 -22.73 11.23
CA LEU A 14 -9.73 -21.33 10.96
C LEU A 14 -8.23 -21.11 11.24
N VAL A 15 -7.71 -21.66 12.34
CA VAL A 15 -6.27 -21.62 12.64
C VAL A 15 -5.47 -22.32 11.54
N MET A 16 -5.92 -23.48 11.04
CA MET A 16 -5.27 -24.15 9.90
C MET A 16 -5.32 -23.32 8.60
N GLU A 17 -6.27 -22.40 8.42
CA GLU A 17 -6.30 -21.51 7.24
C GLU A 17 -5.19 -20.45 7.28
N THR A 18 -4.71 -20.06 8.47
CA THR A 18 -3.58 -19.12 8.62
C THR A 18 -2.31 -19.64 7.95
N ASN A 19 -2.10 -20.96 7.94
CA ASN A 19 -1.02 -21.62 7.21
C ASN A 19 -1.07 -21.29 5.71
N SER A 20 -2.26 -21.25 5.09
CA SER A 20 -2.39 -20.93 3.66
C SER A 20 -1.91 -19.50 3.35
N ALA A 21 -2.18 -18.54 4.24
CA ALA A 21 -1.72 -17.16 4.06
C ALA A 21 -0.19 -17.01 4.23
N SER A 22 0.37 -17.69 5.25
CA SER A 22 1.80 -17.68 5.54
C SER A 22 2.62 -18.33 4.42
N VAL A 23 2.24 -19.55 4.00
CA VAL A 23 2.98 -20.34 3.00
C VAL A 23 2.98 -19.66 1.63
N VAL A 24 1.90 -18.95 1.25
CA VAL A 24 1.90 -18.16 0.00
C VAL A 24 2.91 -17.01 0.08
N SER A 25 3.09 -16.39 1.24
CA SER A 25 4.07 -15.32 1.44
C SER A 25 5.49 -15.88 1.47
N LYS A 26 5.74 -17.01 2.15
CA LYS A 26 7.02 -17.75 2.07
C LYS A 26 7.37 -18.17 0.63
N ARG A 27 6.38 -18.59 -0.18
CA ARG A 27 6.57 -18.88 -1.62
C ARG A 27 6.93 -17.65 -2.44
N SER A 28 6.39 -16.47 -2.10
CA SER A 28 6.77 -15.22 -2.76
C SER A 28 8.24 -14.89 -2.49
N VAL A 29 8.67 -15.02 -1.23
CA VAL A 29 10.08 -14.85 -0.80
C VAL A 29 11.00 -15.82 -1.52
N GLU A 30 10.68 -17.12 -1.51
CA GLU A 30 11.50 -18.16 -2.13
C GLU A 30 11.75 -17.88 -3.62
N ARG A 31 10.74 -17.38 -4.34
CA ARG A 31 10.87 -17.05 -5.77
C ARG A 31 11.75 -15.84 -6.07
N ILE A 32 11.84 -14.89 -5.13
CA ILE A 32 12.47 -13.59 -5.35
C ILE A 32 13.89 -13.59 -4.78
N TYR A 33 14.06 -14.14 -3.58
CA TYR A 33 15.30 -14.00 -2.81
C TYR A 33 16.14 -15.28 -2.74
N TYR A 34 15.56 -16.47 -2.94
CA TYR A 34 16.28 -17.73 -2.74
C TYR A 34 16.61 -18.42 -4.07
N PRO A 35 17.81 -19.01 -4.20
CA PRO A 35 18.13 -19.85 -5.35
C PRO A 35 17.30 -21.14 -5.34
N GLU A 36 17.19 -21.79 -6.51
CA GLU A 36 16.66 -23.16 -6.60
C GLU A 36 17.63 -24.15 -5.92
N PRO A 37 17.15 -25.31 -5.41
CA PRO A 37 15.79 -25.83 -5.55
C PRO A 37 14.76 -25.16 -4.64
N HIS A 38 13.56 -24.95 -5.18
CA HIS A 38 12.41 -24.40 -4.47
C HIS A 38 11.47 -25.50 -3.95
N PHE A 39 11.05 -25.39 -2.68
CA PHE A 39 10.25 -26.38 -1.98
C PHE A 39 8.83 -25.91 -1.68
N PHE A 40 8.60 -24.62 -1.38
CA PHE A 40 7.23 -24.11 -1.12
C PHE A 40 6.32 -24.25 -2.35
N ARG A 41 6.90 -24.34 -3.56
CA ARG A 41 6.16 -24.57 -4.81
C ARG A 41 5.29 -25.82 -4.81
N HIS A 42 5.67 -26.84 -4.04
CA HIS A 42 4.94 -28.11 -3.98
C HIS A 42 3.70 -28.04 -3.08
N PHE A 43 3.64 -27.03 -2.19
CA PHE A 43 2.51 -26.78 -1.31
C PHE A 43 1.60 -25.64 -1.81
N VAL A 44 2.09 -24.79 -2.71
CA VAL A 44 1.36 -23.64 -3.27
C VAL A 44 1.08 -23.82 -4.76
N LYS A 45 -0.17 -24.16 -5.11
CA LYS A 45 -0.58 -24.42 -6.51
C LYS A 45 -0.41 -23.21 -7.45
N LYS A 46 -0.69 -21.99 -6.97
CA LYS A 46 -0.60 -20.76 -7.76
C LYS A 46 0.30 -19.76 -7.05
N PRO A 47 1.47 -19.40 -7.60
CA PRO A 47 2.34 -18.44 -6.97
C PRO A 47 1.69 -17.05 -6.99
N GLN A 48 1.68 -16.37 -5.84
CA GLN A 48 1.22 -14.99 -5.71
C GLN A 48 2.38 -14.13 -5.24
N ARG A 49 2.68 -13.05 -5.96
CA ARG A 49 3.68 -12.07 -5.53
C ARG A 49 3.08 -11.19 -4.42
N ARG A 50 3.83 -10.97 -3.33
CA ARG A 50 3.52 -9.96 -2.30
C ARG A 50 4.28 -8.66 -2.56
N SER A 51 3.89 -7.58 -1.87
CA SER A 51 4.62 -6.31 -1.91
C SER A 51 6.05 -6.49 -1.36
N PRO A 52 7.01 -5.63 -1.78
CA PRO A 52 8.39 -5.67 -1.27
C PRO A 52 8.47 -5.69 0.26
N MET A 53 7.66 -4.87 0.93
CA MET A 53 7.57 -4.81 2.40
C MET A 53 7.14 -6.14 3.03
N ILE A 54 6.13 -6.82 2.46
CA ILE A 54 5.72 -8.14 2.97
C ILE A 54 6.80 -9.19 2.69
N ASN A 55 7.42 -9.18 1.51
CA ASN A 55 8.47 -10.14 1.18
C ASN A 55 9.68 -9.97 2.13
N ARG A 56 10.15 -8.74 2.40
CA ARG A 56 11.25 -8.50 3.36
C ARG A 56 10.91 -8.93 4.77
N GLY A 57 9.67 -8.67 5.22
CA GLY A 57 9.19 -9.13 6.53
C GLY A 57 9.21 -10.65 6.66
N TYR A 58 8.70 -11.37 5.65
CA TYR A 58 8.75 -12.84 5.62
C TYR A 58 10.18 -13.39 5.44
N TRP A 59 11.03 -12.72 4.65
CA TRP A 59 12.44 -13.10 4.52
C TRP A 59 13.14 -13.01 5.87
N LEU A 60 12.97 -11.92 6.62
CA LEU A 60 13.58 -11.73 7.93
C LEU A 60 13.07 -12.77 8.94
N ARG A 61 11.75 -13.04 8.92
CA ARG A 61 11.12 -14.08 9.74
C ARG A 61 11.70 -15.48 9.45
N MET A 62 11.78 -15.85 8.18
CA MET A 62 12.35 -17.13 7.75
C MET A 62 13.84 -17.22 8.12
N ARG A 63 14.59 -16.14 7.90
CA ARG A 63 16.02 -16.05 8.23
C ARG A 63 16.27 -16.20 9.72
N ALA A 64 15.44 -15.60 10.58
CA ALA A 64 15.55 -15.73 12.03
C ALA A 64 15.43 -17.18 12.50
N VAL A 65 14.43 -17.92 12.00
CA VAL A 65 14.27 -19.35 12.30
C VAL A 65 15.40 -20.19 11.70
N GLU A 66 15.76 -19.94 10.43
CA GLU A 66 16.84 -20.65 9.74
C GLU A 66 18.19 -20.49 10.48
N SER A 67 18.51 -19.28 10.94
CA SER A 67 19.72 -19.01 11.73
C SER A 67 19.72 -19.79 13.05
N SER A 68 18.59 -19.85 13.77
CA SER A 68 18.49 -20.64 15.00
C SER A 68 18.75 -22.13 14.77
N VAL A 69 18.19 -22.70 13.69
CA VAL A 69 18.43 -24.11 13.31
C VAL A 69 19.88 -24.33 12.92
N ARG A 70 20.45 -23.43 12.11
CA ARG A 70 21.85 -23.53 11.69
C ARG A 70 22.82 -23.48 12.88
N MET A 71 22.67 -22.50 13.78
CA MET A 71 23.51 -22.39 14.98
C MET A 71 23.43 -23.66 15.83
N PHE A 72 22.22 -24.19 16.02
CA PHE A 72 22.03 -25.44 16.75
C PHE A 72 22.68 -26.63 16.04
N LEU A 73 22.61 -26.72 14.71
CA LEU A 73 23.25 -27.79 13.92
C LEU A 73 24.78 -27.67 13.85
N GLU A 74 25.34 -26.48 13.90
CA GLU A 74 26.79 -26.21 13.88
C GLU A 74 27.46 -26.43 15.25
N GLU A 75 26.71 -26.30 16.35
CA GLU A 75 27.25 -26.47 17.70
C GLU A 75 27.79 -27.90 17.95
N PRO A 76 29.05 -28.11 18.35
CA PRO A 76 29.56 -29.47 18.58
C PRO A 76 28.73 -30.23 19.63
N SER A 77 28.33 -31.47 19.32
CA SER A 77 27.62 -32.35 20.26
C SER A 77 27.96 -33.82 19.98
N GLU A 78 28.13 -34.59 21.04
CA GLU A 78 28.29 -36.06 20.98
C GLU A 78 26.93 -36.77 20.80
N HIS A 79 25.83 -36.06 21.07
CA HIS A 79 24.48 -36.59 20.97
C HIS A 79 23.88 -36.32 19.59
N ARG A 80 22.94 -37.18 19.19
CA ARG A 80 22.14 -36.93 17.98
C ARG A 80 21.30 -35.66 18.18
N LYS A 81 21.21 -34.83 17.15
CA LYS A 81 20.39 -33.62 17.16
C LYS A 81 18.99 -33.88 16.65
N VAL A 82 17.99 -33.33 17.33
CA VAL A 82 16.58 -33.44 16.92
C VAL A 82 15.96 -32.05 16.86
N ILE A 83 15.38 -31.72 15.71
CA ILE A 83 14.70 -30.44 15.48
C ILE A 83 13.20 -30.71 15.44
N VAL A 84 12.46 -30.18 16.40
CA VAL A 84 11.01 -30.38 16.55
C VAL A 84 10.29 -29.09 16.18
N ASN A 85 9.56 -29.08 15.07
CA ASN A 85 8.79 -27.93 14.62
C ASN A 85 7.32 -28.05 15.06
N LEU A 86 6.95 -27.24 16.05
CA LEU A 86 5.65 -27.22 16.71
C LEU A 86 4.70 -26.28 15.97
N GLY A 87 3.69 -26.84 15.29
CA GLY A 87 2.80 -26.10 14.41
C GLY A 87 3.48 -25.78 13.07
N CYS A 88 4.07 -26.81 12.47
CA CYS A 88 4.95 -26.68 11.31
C CYS A 88 4.24 -26.22 10.03
N GLY A 89 2.91 -26.31 9.94
CA GLY A 89 2.17 -26.03 8.73
C GLY A 89 2.71 -26.79 7.51
N PHE A 90 2.82 -26.09 6.38
CA PHE A 90 3.56 -26.56 5.21
C PHE A 90 4.98 -25.98 5.13
N ASP A 91 5.62 -25.73 6.26
CA ASP A 91 7.03 -25.34 6.25
C ASP A 91 7.88 -26.40 5.55
N SER A 92 8.80 -25.95 4.71
CA SER A 92 9.75 -26.78 3.98
C SER A 92 11.15 -26.77 4.57
N LEU A 93 11.36 -26.14 5.74
CA LEU A 93 12.65 -26.03 6.41
C LEU A 93 13.45 -27.34 6.47
N PRO A 94 12.87 -28.51 6.83
CA PRO A 94 13.62 -29.77 6.83
C PRO A 94 14.22 -30.11 5.46
N PHE A 95 13.42 -29.98 4.40
CA PHE A 95 13.84 -30.31 3.03
C PHE A 95 14.87 -29.31 2.50
N GLN A 96 14.77 -28.04 2.90
CA GLN A 96 15.75 -27.01 2.56
C GLN A 96 17.13 -27.35 3.15
N PHE A 97 17.21 -27.71 4.43
CA PHE A 97 18.45 -28.11 5.09
C PHE A 97 19.00 -29.42 4.53
N LEU A 98 18.16 -30.44 4.33
CA LEU A 98 18.59 -31.71 3.74
C LEU A 98 19.13 -31.57 2.32
N SER A 99 18.64 -30.58 1.56
CA SER A 99 19.10 -30.31 0.20
C SER A 99 20.33 -29.41 0.12
N ARG A 100 20.39 -28.33 0.91
CA ARG A 100 21.44 -27.30 0.82
C ARG A 100 22.60 -27.53 1.79
N ASP A 101 22.33 -28.18 2.91
CA ASP A 101 23.23 -28.32 4.06
C ASP A 101 23.27 -29.77 4.56
N ALA A 102 23.25 -30.74 3.64
CA ALA A 102 23.21 -32.18 3.96
C ALA A 102 24.31 -32.63 4.93
N ALA A 103 25.51 -32.03 4.83
CA ALA A 103 26.63 -32.32 5.72
C ALA A 103 26.33 -31.95 7.19
N LEU A 104 25.66 -30.82 7.43
CA LEU A 104 25.23 -30.42 8.77
C LEU A 104 24.13 -31.34 9.34
N CYS A 105 23.42 -32.04 8.46
CA CYS A 105 22.27 -32.86 8.81
C CYS A 105 22.59 -34.34 9.06
N GLN A 106 23.85 -34.79 8.91
CA GLN A 106 24.22 -36.22 8.96
C GLN A 106 23.83 -36.91 10.28
N ASN A 107 23.94 -36.20 11.40
CA ASN A 107 23.54 -36.68 12.74
C ASN A 107 22.30 -35.94 13.28
N ALA A 108 21.40 -35.52 12.38
CA ALA A 108 20.19 -34.80 12.73
C ALA A 108 18.91 -35.63 12.46
N LYS A 109 17.80 -35.22 13.06
CA LYS A 109 16.45 -35.67 12.72
C LYS A 109 15.50 -34.47 12.80
N PHE A 110 14.67 -34.29 11.78
CA PHE A 110 13.59 -33.30 11.79
C PHE A 110 12.27 -33.98 12.16
N ILE A 111 11.49 -33.34 13.03
CA ILE A 111 10.17 -33.79 13.45
C ILE A 111 9.20 -32.63 13.26
N ASP A 112 8.29 -32.77 12.31
CA ASP A 112 7.25 -31.78 12.03
C ASP A 112 5.93 -32.20 12.68
N ILE A 113 5.32 -31.29 13.44
CA ILE A 113 4.09 -31.55 14.19
C ILE A 113 3.06 -30.46 13.85
N ASP A 114 1.85 -30.88 13.50
CA ASP A 114 0.71 -29.98 13.33
C ASP A 114 -0.60 -30.75 13.49
N HIS A 115 -1.74 -30.06 13.41
CA HIS A 115 -3.05 -30.67 13.38
C HIS A 115 -3.11 -31.79 12.35
N HIS A 116 -3.74 -32.88 12.77
CA HIS A 116 -3.75 -34.13 12.03
C HIS A 116 -4.22 -33.97 10.57
N LYS A 117 -5.30 -33.23 10.33
CA LYS A 117 -5.82 -32.95 8.97
C LYS A 117 -4.79 -32.24 8.07
N LEU A 118 -3.96 -31.36 8.64
CA LEU A 118 -2.95 -30.63 7.89
C LEU A 118 -1.75 -31.54 7.57
N MET A 119 -1.35 -32.36 8.53
CA MET A 119 -0.24 -33.30 8.36
C MET A 119 -0.54 -34.44 7.39
N VAL A 120 -1.80 -34.89 7.28
CA VAL A 120 -2.22 -35.82 6.21
C VAL A 120 -2.00 -35.18 4.83
N LYS A 121 -2.34 -33.90 4.64
CA LYS A 121 -2.07 -33.19 3.38
C LYS A 121 -0.56 -33.07 3.11
N LYS A 122 0.24 -32.76 4.13
CA LYS A 122 1.70 -32.67 4.01
C LYS A 122 2.31 -34.03 3.62
N ARG A 123 1.88 -35.11 4.30
CA ARG A 123 2.24 -36.49 3.98
C ARG A 123 1.97 -36.82 2.51
N ASP A 124 0.78 -36.50 2.02
CA ASP A 124 0.39 -36.81 0.63
C ASP A 124 1.26 -36.07 -0.40
N VAL A 125 1.64 -34.82 -0.12
CA VAL A 125 2.55 -34.05 -0.98
C VAL A 125 3.94 -34.65 -0.96
N VAL A 126 4.49 -34.97 0.22
CA VAL A 126 5.81 -35.62 0.36
C VAL A 126 5.82 -36.96 -0.38
N ALA A 127 4.78 -37.78 -0.24
CA ALA A 127 4.69 -39.09 -0.88
C ALA A 127 4.65 -39.02 -2.42
N LYS A 128 3.99 -37.99 -2.98
CA LYS A 128 3.80 -37.82 -4.43
C LYS A 128 4.91 -37.02 -5.11
N CYS A 129 5.71 -36.28 -4.36
CA CYS A 129 6.72 -35.39 -4.89
C CYS A 129 8.13 -35.99 -4.75
N ALA A 130 8.71 -36.42 -5.87
CA ALA A 130 10.08 -36.95 -5.92
C ALA A 130 11.10 -35.96 -5.29
N ALA A 131 10.97 -34.66 -5.58
CA ALA A 131 11.87 -33.64 -5.03
C ALA A 131 11.86 -33.53 -3.49
N LEU A 132 10.81 -34.04 -2.81
CA LEU A 132 10.75 -34.12 -1.35
C LEU A 132 11.10 -35.52 -0.85
N LYS A 133 10.54 -36.56 -1.50
CA LYS A 133 10.70 -37.95 -1.10
C LYS A 133 12.14 -38.44 -1.24
N ASP A 134 12.83 -38.04 -2.31
CA ASP A 134 14.17 -38.52 -2.64
C ASP A 134 15.25 -37.94 -1.70
N LEU A 135 14.90 -36.93 -0.91
CA LEU A 135 15.76 -36.40 0.17
C LEU A 135 15.73 -37.26 1.44
N LEU A 136 14.82 -38.25 1.52
CA LEU A 136 14.57 -39.05 2.71
C LEU A 136 14.93 -40.51 2.45
N SER A 137 15.56 -41.16 3.43
CA SER A 137 15.87 -42.60 3.40
C SER A 137 14.86 -43.43 4.20
N ASP A 138 14.59 -44.65 3.73
CA ASP A 138 13.71 -45.62 4.40
C ASP A 138 12.30 -45.08 4.71
N VAL A 139 11.71 -44.37 3.75
CA VAL A 139 10.39 -43.71 3.94
C VAL A 139 9.28 -44.74 4.15
N GLN A 140 8.64 -44.66 5.31
CA GLN A 140 7.46 -45.44 5.70
C GLN A 140 6.26 -44.50 5.89
N LEU A 141 5.15 -44.84 5.22
CA LEU A 141 3.87 -44.15 5.35
C LEU A 141 2.93 -45.04 6.15
N THR A 142 2.42 -44.53 7.25
CA THR A 142 1.47 -45.23 8.12
C THR A 142 0.02 -44.88 7.73
N PRO A 143 -0.97 -45.66 8.23
CA PRO A 143 -2.39 -45.33 8.01
C PRO A 143 -2.73 -43.92 8.51
N GLU A 144 -3.72 -43.28 7.86
CA GLU A 144 -4.20 -41.94 8.27
C GLU A 144 -4.67 -41.91 9.72
N THR A 145 -5.09 -43.02 10.30
CA THR A 145 -5.53 -43.06 11.71
C THR A 145 -4.38 -42.95 12.73
N SER A 146 -3.12 -43.10 12.29
CA SER A 146 -1.94 -43.05 13.16
C SER A 146 -1.53 -41.61 13.50
N SER A 147 -0.99 -41.39 14.70
CA SER A 147 -0.39 -40.11 15.09
C SER A 147 0.89 -39.81 14.29
N VAL A 148 1.78 -40.80 14.13
CA VAL A 148 2.97 -40.67 13.26
C VAL A 148 2.55 -41.07 11.87
N LEU A 149 2.63 -40.15 10.89
CA LEU A 149 2.12 -40.26 9.51
C LEU A 149 3.21 -40.51 8.47
N VAL A 150 4.41 -39.99 8.69
CA VAL A 150 5.61 -40.21 7.86
C VAL A 150 6.75 -40.58 8.80
N ARG A 151 7.51 -41.62 8.47
CA ARG A 151 8.75 -41.98 9.14
C ARG A 151 9.86 -42.18 8.11
N SER A 152 11.03 -41.63 8.39
CA SER A 152 12.28 -41.84 7.64
C SER A 152 13.44 -41.69 8.62
N LYS A 153 14.67 -41.94 8.17
CA LYS A 153 15.85 -41.74 9.03
C LYS A 153 16.03 -40.27 9.41
N GLU A 154 15.80 -39.36 8.45
CA GLU A 154 16.05 -37.92 8.56
C GLU A 154 14.82 -37.13 9.03
N TYR A 155 13.60 -37.61 8.77
CA TYR A 155 12.36 -36.86 8.97
C TYR A 155 11.20 -37.71 9.55
N VAL A 156 10.43 -37.13 10.47
CA VAL A 156 9.18 -37.68 11.00
C VAL A 156 8.07 -36.63 10.90
N GLY A 157 6.89 -37.02 10.40
CA GLY A 157 5.71 -36.17 10.38
C GLY A 157 4.63 -36.68 11.33
N ILE A 158 4.19 -35.85 12.29
CA ILE A 158 3.25 -36.22 13.35
C ILE A 158 1.99 -35.36 13.26
N GLY A 159 0.83 -36.00 13.13
CA GLY A 159 -0.48 -35.36 13.20
C GLY A 159 -1.04 -35.36 14.63
N CYS A 160 -0.81 -34.29 15.39
CA CYS A 160 -1.21 -34.15 16.79
C CYS A 160 -1.69 -32.73 17.11
N ASP A 161 -2.68 -32.61 18.00
CA ASP A 161 -3.00 -31.33 18.63
C ASP A 161 -1.94 -31.02 19.69
N LEU A 162 -1.35 -29.83 19.65
CA LEU A 162 -0.34 -29.40 20.62
C LEU A 162 -0.90 -29.21 22.03
N GLY A 163 -2.22 -29.04 22.18
CA GLY A 163 -2.90 -29.00 23.48
C GLY A 163 -3.06 -30.37 24.14
N ASP A 164 -2.94 -31.47 23.40
CA ASP A 164 -3.04 -32.84 23.91
C ASP A 164 -1.65 -33.37 24.27
N LEU A 165 -1.12 -32.91 25.41
CA LEU A 165 0.23 -33.23 25.87
C LEU A 165 0.50 -34.74 26.02
N PRO A 166 -0.40 -35.57 26.60
CA PRO A 166 -0.16 -37.01 26.69
C PRO A 166 0.02 -37.69 25.32
N LYS A 167 -0.79 -37.31 24.34
CA LYS A 167 -0.69 -37.85 22.98
C LYS A 167 0.58 -37.35 22.27
N LEU A 168 0.92 -36.08 22.47
CA LEU A 168 2.15 -35.47 21.95
C LEU A 168 3.39 -36.15 22.53
N GLU A 169 3.43 -36.39 23.84
CA GLU A 169 4.52 -37.07 24.55
C GLU A 169 4.71 -38.50 24.02
N ALA A 170 3.63 -39.27 23.89
CA ALA A 170 3.70 -40.63 23.35
C ALA A 170 4.26 -40.65 21.92
N ALA A 171 3.84 -39.71 21.06
CA ALA A 171 4.31 -39.63 19.68
C ALA A 171 5.77 -39.15 19.58
N LEU A 172 6.19 -38.21 20.42
CA LEU A 172 7.57 -37.73 20.48
C LEU A 172 8.52 -38.80 20.98
N ASN A 173 8.18 -39.51 22.06
CA ASN A 173 9.00 -40.59 22.60
C ASN A 173 9.21 -41.71 21.57
N ASP A 174 8.16 -42.05 20.79
CA ASP A 174 8.24 -43.01 19.68
C ASP A 174 9.08 -42.51 18.49
N ALA A 175 9.10 -41.19 18.23
CA ALA A 175 9.88 -40.59 17.14
C ALA A 175 11.37 -40.39 17.50
N ILE A 176 11.65 -40.01 18.75
CA ILE A 176 12.99 -39.75 19.28
C ILE A 176 13.69 -41.06 19.63
N GLY A 177 12.99 -41.97 20.31
CA GLY A 177 13.53 -43.22 20.84
C GLY A 177 14.15 -43.04 22.25
N SER A 178 14.88 -44.06 22.71
CA SER A 178 15.47 -44.10 24.06
C SER A 178 16.89 -43.53 24.17
N ALA A 179 17.44 -43.01 23.08
CA ALA A 179 18.80 -42.45 23.06
C ALA A 179 18.82 -41.03 23.63
N GLU A 180 19.93 -40.66 24.27
CA GLU A 180 20.16 -39.28 24.69
C GLU A 180 20.40 -38.38 23.46
N VAL A 181 19.67 -37.26 23.39
CA VAL A 181 19.63 -36.37 22.23
C VAL A 181 19.70 -34.90 22.65
N SER A 182 20.31 -34.07 21.82
CA SER A 182 20.14 -32.60 21.90
C SER A 182 18.89 -32.22 21.10
N ILE A 183 18.00 -31.40 21.68
CA ILE A 183 16.74 -31.02 21.04
C ILE A 183 16.70 -29.50 20.78
N LEU A 184 16.21 -29.10 19.60
CA LEU A 184 15.74 -27.74 19.32
C LEU A 184 14.26 -27.80 18.98
N CYS A 185 13.43 -27.17 19.81
CA CYS A 185 12.02 -26.94 19.50
C CYS A 185 11.85 -25.58 18.80
N ILE A 186 11.02 -25.53 17.76
CA ILE A 186 10.68 -24.32 17.02
C ILE A 186 9.18 -24.10 17.13
N ALA A 187 8.75 -22.88 17.46
CA ALA A 187 7.36 -22.46 17.36
C ALA A 187 7.31 -21.13 16.60
N GLU A 188 7.05 -21.18 15.30
CA GLU A 188 7.04 -20.01 14.42
C GLU A 188 5.60 -19.54 14.14
N VAL A 189 5.10 -18.63 14.98
CA VAL A 189 3.72 -18.09 14.94
C VAL A 189 2.70 -19.23 14.93
N SER A 190 2.84 -20.12 15.91
CA SER A 190 1.98 -21.29 16.08
C SER A 190 1.30 -21.27 17.45
N ILE A 191 2.08 -21.32 18.53
CA ILE A 191 1.55 -21.39 19.90
C ILE A 191 0.87 -20.09 20.36
N THR A 192 1.04 -18.99 19.63
CA THR A 192 0.33 -17.71 19.88
C THR A 192 -1.19 -17.83 19.70
N TYR A 193 -1.65 -18.78 18.87
CA TYR A 193 -3.07 -19.07 18.64
C TYR A 193 -3.69 -20.00 19.69
N MET A 194 -2.87 -20.61 20.55
CA MET A 194 -3.37 -21.50 21.61
C MET A 194 -3.87 -20.66 22.79
N GLU A 195 -4.86 -21.19 23.50
CA GLU A 195 -5.20 -20.68 24.83
C GLU A 195 -3.94 -20.63 25.72
N VAL A 196 -3.79 -19.54 26.48
CA VAL A 196 -2.51 -19.23 27.13
C VAL A 196 -2.09 -20.32 28.10
N SER A 197 -3.05 -20.95 28.79
CA SER A 197 -2.80 -22.07 29.70
C SER A 197 -2.24 -23.32 28.98
N LEU A 198 -2.70 -23.61 27.77
CA LEU A 198 -2.21 -24.74 26.96
C LEU A 198 -0.82 -24.45 26.40
N ALA A 199 -0.57 -23.23 25.92
CA ALA A 199 0.75 -22.81 25.47
C ALA A 199 1.78 -22.85 26.62
N ASP A 200 1.41 -22.35 27.80
CA ASP A 200 2.27 -22.40 28.99
C ASP A 200 2.54 -23.84 29.46
N ALA A 201 1.54 -24.73 29.35
CA ALA A 201 1.71 -26.14 29.66
C ALA A 201 2.68 -26.83 28.68
N LEU A 202 2.60 -26.51 27.39
CA LEU A 202 3.54 -27.00 26.37
C LEU A 202 4.97 -26.51 26.63
N ILE A 203 5.16 -25.21 26.93
CA ILE A 203 6.47 -24.63 27.24
C ILE A 203 7.09 -25.27 28.49
N ARG A 204 6.27 -25.68 29.47
CA ARG A 204 6.70 -26.40 30.68
C ARG A 204 6.97 -27.89 30.44
N PHE A 205 6.34 -28.47 29.44
CA PHE A 205 6.51 -29.88 29.08
C PHE A 205 7.80 -30.12 28.31
N VAL A 206 8.07 -29.32 27.28
CA VAL A 206 9.21 -29.48 26.37
C VAL A 206 10.60 -29.63 27.04
N PRO A 207 10.99 -28.87 28.07
CA PRO A 207 12.32 -29.01 28.67
C PRO A 207 12.51 -30.34 29.42
N LYS A 208 11.46 -31.16 29.56
CA LYS A 208 11.52 -32.49 30.18
C LYS A 208 11.87 -33.61 29.19
N LEU A 209 11.91 -33.31 27.89
CA LEU A 209 12.14 -34.30 26.83
C LEU A 209 13.59 -34.81 26.78
N SER A 210 14.54 -34.00 27.23
CA SER A 210 15.96 -34.35 27.28
C SER A 210 16.70 -33.44 28.28
N HIS A 211 17.97 -33.74 28.57
CA HIS A 211 18.84 -32.89 29.39
C HIS A 211 19.30 -31.62 28.64
N ASP A 212 19.46 -31.70 27.32
CA ASP A 212 19.83 -30.57 26.45
C ASP A 212 18.69 -30.24 25.49
N VAL A 213 17.89 -29.23 25.87
CA VAL A 213 16.77 -28.74 25.07
C VAL A 213 16.93 -27.23 24.87
N ASN A 214 16.72 -26.81 23.63
CA ASN A 214 16.72 -25.43 23.19
C ASN A 214 15.33 -25.11 22.60
N PHE A 215 14.89 -23.86 22.71
CA PHE A 215 13.61 -23.39 22.16
C PHE A 215 13.82 -22.13 21.35
N CYS A 216 13.28 -22.12 20.14
CA CYS A 216 13.20 -20.99 19.23
C CYS A 216 11.73 -20.59 19.06
N LEU A 217 11.30 -19.54 19.75
CA LEU A 217 9.96 -18.97 19.61
C LEU A 217 10.02 -17.73 18.72
N LEU A 218 9.19 -17.66 17.69
CA LEU A 218 8.98 -16.44 16.91
C LEU A 218 7.49 -16.11 16.88
N GLU A 219 7.08 -15.04 17.55
CA GLU A 219 5.68 -14.59 17.58
C GLU A 219 5.58 -13.07 17.79
N GLN A 220 4.34 -12.56 17.84
CA GLN A 220 4.05 -11.15 18.02
C GLN A 220 4.15 -10.72 19.48
N TYR A 221 4.42 -9.44 19.72
CA TYR A 221 4.29 -8.79 21.03
C TYR A 221 3.83 -7.34 20.89
N LEU A 222 3.65 -6.64 22.02
CA LEU A 222 3.12 -5.28 22.09
C LEU A 222 4.18 -4.35 22.68
N PRO A 223 5.18 -3.91 21.89
CA PRO A 223 6.31 -3.11 22.39
C PRO A 223 5.88 -1.81 23.09
N ASP A 224 4.76 -1.23 22.68
CA ASP A 224 4.22 0.01 23.24
C ASP A 224 2.70 -0.10 23.49
N GLY A 225 2.28 -1.29 23.93
CA GLY A 225 0.90 -1.59 24.31
C GLY A 225 -0.09 -1.77 23.13
N PRO A 226 -1.34 -2.17 23.44
CA PRO A 226 -2.36 -2.47 22.43
C PRO A 226 -2.94 -1.22 21.75
N ASN A 227 -2.77 -0.04 22.35
CA ASN A 227 -3.29 1.22 21.83
C ASN A 227 -2.39 1.84 20.74
N HIS A 228 -1.17 1.33 20.57
CA HIS A 228 -0.32 1.76 19.45
C HIS A 228 -1.02 1.44 18.12
N PRO A 229 -1.11 2.39 17.16
CA PRO A 229 -1.94 2.22 15.96
C PRO A 229 -1.66 0.96 15.14
N PHE A 230 -0.38 0.58 14.99
CA PHE A 230 -0.01 -0.66 14.29
C PHE A 230 -0.49 -1.91 15.07
N ALA A 231 -0.32 -1.92 16.40
CA ALA A 231 -0.74 -3.02 17.25
C ALA A 231 -2.25 -3.22 17.22
N ALA A 232 -3.01 -2.12 17.32
CA ALA A 232 -4.46 -2.13 17.22
C ALA A 232 -4.95 -2.72 15.87
N MET A 233 -4.30 -2.35 14.76
CA MET A 233 -4.61 -2.92 13.44
C MET A 233 -4.29 -4.40 13.35
N MET A 234 -3.14 -4.84 13.89
CA MET A 234 -2.75 -6.25 13.95
C MET A 234 -3.76 -7.07 14.76
N ILE A 235 -4.12 -6.64 15.96
CA ILE A 235 -5.10 -7.31 16.82
C ILE A 235 -6.46 -7.39 16.11
N LYS A 236 -6.94 -6.27 15.56
CA LYS A 236 -8.21 -6.19 14.82
C LYS A 236 -8.23 -7.16 13.62
N HIS A 237 -7.11 -7.30 12.92
CA HIS A 237 -6.98 -8.23 11.80
C HIS A 237 -7.19 -9.68 12.24
N PHE A 238 -6.49 -10.12 13.28
CA PHE A 238 -6.59 -11.50 13.79
C PHE A 238 -7.96 -11.80 14.43
N LEU A 239 -8.57 -10.81 15.09
CA LEU A 239 -9.96 -10.91 15.55
C LEU A 239 -10.95 -11.09 14.39
N LYS A 240 -10.77 -10.34 13.30
CA LYS A 240 -11.61 -10.47 12.09
C LYS A 240 -11.47 -11.84 11.43
N LEU A 241 -10.28 -12.44 11.48
CA LEU A 241 -10.02 -13.80 11.00
C LEU A 241 -10.51 -14.89 11.97
N GLN A 242 -11.07 -14.52 13.13
CA GLN A 242 -11.45 -15.46 14.18
C GLN A 242 -10.28 -16.36 14.66
N CYS A 243 -9.06 -15.83 14.58
CA CYS A 243 -7.82 -16.47 15.02
C CYS A 243 -7.07 -15.52 15.96
N PRO A 244 -7.64 -15.19 17.15
CA PRO A 244 -7.04 -14.21 18.06
C PRO A 244 -5.63 -14.63 18.52
N LEU A 245 -4.81 -13.63 18.80
CA LEU A 245 -3.49 -13.82 19.42
C LEU A 245 -3.69 -13.80 20.94
N HIS A 246 -3.49 -14.93 21.61
CA HIS A 246 -3.82 -15.05 23.03
C HIS A 246 -2.67 -14.59 23.94
N SER A 247 -1.44 -15.06 23.67
CA SER A 247 -0.29 -14.84 24.55
C SER A 247 0.08 -13.36 24.70
N ILE A 248 -0.16 -12.54 23.68
CA ILE A 248 0.21 -11.12 23.65
C ILE A 248 -0.50 -10.27 24.71
N HIS A 249 -1.63 -10.73 25.25
CA HIS A 249 -2.38 -10.01 26.27
C HIS A 249 -1.88 -10.30 27.69
N LYS A 250 -1.34 -11.51 27.93
CA LYS A 250 -0.76 -11.91 29.23
C LYS A 250 0.73 -11.58 29.32
N TYR A 251 1.45 -11.72 28.20
CA TYR A 251 2.89 -11.49 28.09
C TYR A 251 3.19 -10.43 27.00
N PRO A 252 2.77 -9.17 27.16
CA PRO A 252 2.89 -8.15 26.13
C PRO A 252 4.32 -7.70 25.82
N SER A 253 5.27 -7.86 26.76
CA SER A 253 6.67 -7.42 26.62
C SER A 253 7.67 -8.57 26.45
N LEU A 254 8.84 -8.26 25.88
CA LEU A 254 9.95 -9.21 25.73
C LEU A 254 10.41 -9.78 27.09
N ARG A 255 10.53 -8.95 28.12
CA ARG A 255 10.92 -9.38 29.47
C ARG A 255 9.93 -10.37 30.07
N GLN A 256 8.63 -10.14 29.87
CA GLN A 256 7.59 -11.06 30.33
C GLN A 256 7.63 -12.40 29.58
N GLN A 257 7.96 -12.39 28.28
CA GLN A 257 8.18 -13.62 27.52
C GLN A 257 9.43 -14.38 28.02
N GLU A 258 10.52 -13.69 28.34
CA GLU A 258 11.68 -14.34 28.97
C GLU A 258 11.35 -14.94 30.33
N GLN A 259 10.62 -14.19 31.17
CA GLN A 259 10.16 -14.65 32.49
C GLN A 259 9.24 -15.86 32.37
N ARG A 260 8.31 -15.87 31.41
CA ARG A 260 7.41 -16.99 31.10
C ARG A 260 8.19 -18.29 30.87
N PHE A 261 9.31 -18.24 30.15
CA PHE A 261 10.18 -19.39 29.94
C PHE A 261 10.93 -19.78 31.23
N ARG A 262 11.55 -18.81 31.93
CA ARG A 262 12.28 -19.11 33.17
C ARG A 262 11.39 -19.76 34.23
N GLU A 263 10.17 -19.26 34.41
CA GLU A 263 9.16 -19.83 35.32
C GLU A 263 8.63 -21.20 34.88
N SER A 264 8.80 -21.57 33.61
CA SER A 264 8.41 -22.85 33.04
C SER A 264 9.53 -23.90 33.07
N GLY A 265 10.64 -23.62 33.76
CA GLY A 265 11.74 -24.58 33.97
C GLY A 265 12.92 -24.42 33.00
N TRP A 266 12.96 -23.35 32.22
CA TRP A 266 14.11 -23.05 31.35
C TRP A 266 15.20 -22.31 32.14
N ALA A 267 16.46 -22.74 32.01
CA ALA A 267 17.56 -22.14 32.75
C ALA A 267 17.88 -20.73 32.24
N ASN A 268 17.82 -20.55 30.92
CA ASN A 268 18.09 -19.28 30.25
C ASN A 268 17.04 -19.00 29.18
N ALA A 269 16.69 -17.73 29.02
CA ALA A 269 15.80 -17.24 27.97
C ALA A 269 16.19 -15.80 27.62
N LYS A 270 16.27 -15.50 26.31
CA LYS A 270 16.58 -14.17 25.77
C LYS A 270 15.66 -13.89 24.59
N ALA A 271 14.97 -12.76 24.63
CA ALA A 271 14.09 -12.29 23.56
C ALA A 271 14.64 -11.02 22.92
N THR A 272 14.56 -10.94 21.59
CA THR A 272 15.05 -9.81 20.78
C THR A 272 14.03 -9.51 19.69
N SER A 273 13.72 -8.23 19.44
CA SER A 273 12.79 -7.88 18.36
C SER A 273 13.42 -8.19 16.99
N LEU A 274 12.61 -8.47 15.96
CA LEU A 274 13.16 -8.67 14.62
C LEU A 274 13.83 -7.39 14.08
N TRP A 275 13.37 -6.20 14.52
CA TRP A 275 13.98 -4.94 14.11
C TRP A 275 15.38 -4.74 14.70
N GLU A 276 15.57 -5.16 15.94
CA GLU A 276 16.88 -5.17 16.58
C GLU A 276 17.82 -6.19 15.90
N LEU A 277 17.33 -7.40 15.61
CA LEU A 277 18.08 -8.39 14.82
C LEU A 277 18.46 -7.87 13.43
N TRP A 278 17.56 -7.14 12.76
CA TRP A 278 17.87 -6.53 11.47
C TRP A 278 19.08 -5.61 11.56
N SER A 279 19.24 -4.86 12.64
CA SER A 279 20.35 -3.91 12.86
C SER A 279 21.62 -4.54 13.46
N ASP A 280 21.57 -5.81 13.86
CA ASP A 280 22.69 -6.52 14.48
C ASP A 280 23.67 -7.05 13.42
N PRO A 281 24.94 -6.59 13.40
CA PRO A 281 25.94 -7.05 12.43
C PRO A 281 26.38 -8.51 12.66
N THR A 282 26.15 -9.07 13.85
CA THR A 282 26.46 -10.48 14.16
C THR A 282 25.39 -11.44 13.61
N PHE A 283 24.17 -10.94 13.42
CA PHE A 283 23.05 -11.70 12.84
C PHE A 283 22.94 -11.50 11.33
N LEU A 284 23.06 -10.26 10.84
CA LEU A 284 23.04 -9.92 9.42
C LEU A 284 24.22 -9.04 9.03
N SER A 285 24.96 -9.50 8.03
CA SER A 285 26.00 -8.71 7.36
C SER A 285 25.41 -7.64 6.43
N ASP A 286 26.20 -6.61 6.16
CA ASP A 286 25.84 -5.56 5.20
C ASP A 286 25.56 -6.10 3.80
N ASP A 287 26.34 -7.08 3.34
CA ASP A 287 26.15 -7.73 2.03
C ASP A 287 24.79 -8.44 1.94
N GLN A 288 24.36 -9.11 3.01
CA GLN A 288 23.05 -9.77 3.04
C GLN A 288 21.91 -8.77 2.95
N ARG A 289 22.03 -7.60 3.60
CA ARG A 289 21.03 -6.52 3.48
C ARG A 289 21.01 -5.96 2.06
N LEU A 290 22.17 -5.73 1.45
CA LEU A 290 22.29 -5.22 0.07
C LEU A 290 21.75 -6.19 -0.98
N LEU A 291 21.88 -7.50 -0.78
CA LEU A 291 21.31 -8.50 -1.69
C LEU A 291 19.78 -8.40 -1.81
N LEU A 292 19.09 -7.88 -0.79
CA LEU A 292 17.65 -7.66 -0.88
C LEU A 292 17.29 -6.46 -1.75
N ASP A 293 18.13 -5.43 -1.75
CA ASP A 293 17.97 -4.23 -2.58
C ASP A 293 18.19 -4.52 -4.07
N SER A 294 19.02 -5.51 -4.42
CA SER A 294 19.22 -5.92 -5.82
C SER A 294 18.06 -6.75 -6.37
N ALA A 295 17.30 -7.44 -5.51
CA ALA A 295 16.17 -8.27 -5.92
C ALA A 295 14.88 -7.46 -6.14
N GLU A 296 14.60 -6.46 -5.30
CA GLU A 296 13.48 -5.55 -5.50
C GLU A 296 13.68 -4.16 -4.87
N ALA A 297 13.23 -3.14 -5.60
CA ALA A 297 13.28 -1.75 -5.15
C ALA A 297 12.36 -1.54 -3.92
N PHE A 298 12.86 -0.82 -2.91
CA PHE A 298 12.23 -0.73 -1.59
C PHE A 298 12.43 0.64 -0.93
N ASP A 299 11.37 1.21 -0.35
CA ASP A 299 11.45 2.46 0.43
C ASP A 299 10.42 2.57 1.56
N GLU A 300 9.77 1.46 1.92
CA GLU A 300 8.77 1.34 2.97
C GLU A 300 9.41 1.02 4.34
N TRP A 301 10.53 1.69 4.64
CA TRP A 301 11.37 1.41 5.83
C TRP A 301 10.64 1.61 7.16
N GLU A 302 9.83 2.66 7.29
CA GLU A 302 9.03 2.89 8.49
C GLU A 302 8.01 1.78 8.72
N GLU A 303 7.38 1.27 7.65
CA GLU A 303 6.44 0.16 7.76
C GLU A 303 7.13 -1.16 8.12
N PHE A 304 8.32 -1.40 7.56
CA PHE A 304 9.10 -2.59 7.84
C PHE A 304 9.62 -2.59 9.28
N ALA A 305 10.11 -1.46 9.79
CA ALA A 305 10.53 -1.31 11.18
C ALA A 305 9.36 -1.49 12.15
N LEU A 306 8.18 -0.94 11.83
CA LEU A 306 6.97 -1.17 12.62
C LEU A 306 6.61 -2.66 12.68
N PHE A 307 6.58 -3.36 11.54
CA PHE A 307 6.38 -4.81 11.52
C PHE A 307 7.43 -5.54 12.36
N ALA A 308 8.72 -5.30 12.09
CA ALA A 308 9.81 -6.02 12.72
C ALA A 308 9.94 -5.71 14.23
N SER A 309 9.43 -4.56 14.68
CA SER A 309 9.36 -4.22 16.11
C SER A 309 8.17 -4.86 16.83
N HIS A 310 7.18 -5.40 16.12
CA HIS A 310 6.02 -6.10 16.72
C HIS A 310 6.15 -7.63 16.64
N TYR A 311 7.29 -8.13 16.17
CA TYR A 311 7.67 -9.54 16.17
C TYR A 311 8.99 -9.71 16.89
N PHE A 312 9.17 -10.83 17.57
CA PHE A 312 10.40 -11.14 18.28
C PHE A 312 10.86 -12.57 18.01
N LEU A 313 12.15 -12.79 18.19
CA LEU A 313 12.77 -14.10 18.31
C LEU A 313 13.19 -14.29 19.77
N LEU A 314 12.76 -15.39 20.39
CA LEU A 314 13.21 -15.82 21.71
C LEU A 314 13.98 -17.13 21.58
N SER A 315 15.18 -17.15 22.16
CA SER A 315 16.00 -18.33 22.36
C SER A 315 16.01 -18.71 23.84
N ALA A 316 15.68 -19.96 24.17
CA ALA A 316 15.76 -20.50 25.52
C ALA A 316 16.53 -21.81 25.54
N THR A 317 17.16 -22.14 26.67
CA THR A 317 17.92 -23.39 26.85
C THR A 317 17.82 -23.94 28.27
N THR A 318 17.84 -25.26 28.41
CA THR A 318 17.96 -25.95 29.70
C THR A 318 19.39 -25.91 30.26
N ARG A 319 20.39 -25.61 29.42
CA ARG A 319 21.78 -25.49 29.83
C ARG A 319 21.99 -24.27 30.73
N ARG A 320 22.68 -24.48 31.84
CA ARG A 320 23.12 -23.39 32.72
C ARG A 320 24.36 -22.75 32.11
N LYS A 321 24.21 -21.57 31.50
CA LYS A 321 25.36 -20.69 31.26
C LYS A 321 25.79 -20.05 32.58
N GLU A 322 27.08 -19.74 32.72
CA GLU A 322 27.55 -18.80 33.75
C GLU A 322 26.74 -17.50 33.61
N ALA A 323 26.34 -16.92 34.74
CA ALA A 323 25.55 -15.70 34.74
C ALA A 323 26.27 -14.63 33.93
N GLU A 324 25.71 -14.23 32.79
CA GLU A 324 26.16 -12.99 32.17
C GLU A 324 25.96 -11.86 33.17
N PRO A 325 26.90 -10.91 33.25
CA PRO A 325 26.74 -9.75 34.12
C PRO A 325 25.37 -9.15 33.82
N ASN A 326 24.58 -8.90 34.88
CA ASN A 326 23.30 -8.24 34.75
C ASN A 326 23.48 -7.08 33.77
N PRO A 327 22.64 -6.97 32.72
CA PRO A 327 22.65 -5.77 31.91
C PRO A 327 22.57 -4.57 32.87
N PRO A 328 23.31 -3.48 32.64
CA PRO A 328 23.21 -2.31 33.49
C PRO A 328 21.73 -2.02 33.66
N ASN A 329 21.29 -1.88 34.93
CA ASN A 329 19.94 -1.43 35.25
C ASN A 329 19.59 -0.33 34.25
N GLU A 330 18.58 -0.59 33.40
CA GLU A 330 18.09 0.46 32.52
C GLU A 330 17.87 1.69 33.39
N MET A 331 18.49 2.77 32.93
CA MET A 331 18.53 4.07 33.58
C MET A 331 17.16 4.34 34.20
N GLY A 332 17.17 4.53 35.52
CA GLY A 332 15.95 4.77 36.30
C GLY A 332 15.08 5.78 35.57
N GLU A 333 13.77 5.50 35.53
CA GLU A 333 12.70 6.34 35.00
C GLU A 333 13.18 7.79 34.91
N SER A 334 13.66 8.18 33.71
CA SER A 334 14.03 9.57 33.48
C SER A 334 12.74 10.33 33.67
N ARG A 335 12.63 11.03 34.80
CA ARG A 335 11.48 11.84 35.15
C ARG A 335 11.13 12.68 33.92
N THR A 336 10.03 12.34 33.27
CA THR A 336 9.33 13.25 32.37
C THR A 336 9.07 14.48 33.22
N GLU A 337 9.82 15.55 32.99
CA GLU A 337 9.47 16.84 33.56
C GLU A 337 8.05 17.14 33.12
N SER A 338 7.23 17.64 34.05
CA SER A 338 5.85 18.08 33.81
C SER A 338 5.80 18.84 32.48
N SER A 339 5.19 18.25 31.45
CA SER A 339 5.31 18.77 30.09
C SER A 339 4.68 20.16 30.04
N SER A 340 5.48 21.18 29.74
CA SER A 340 4.98 22.54 29.45
C SER A 340 4.15 22.62 28.17
N PHE A 341 3.85 21.47 27.55
CA PHE A 341 3.06 21.33 26.32
C PHE A 341 1.97 20.28 26.48
N ALA A 342 0.89 20.48 25.73
CA ALA A 342 -0.22 19.55 25.54
C ALA A 342 -0.49 19.35 24.04
N LEU A 343 -0.93 18.14 23.67
CA LEU A 343 -1.33 17.81 22.31
C LEU A 343 -2.86 17.81 22.21
N ALA A 344 -3.43 18.64 21.34
CA ALA A 344 -4.86 18.72 21.09
C ALA A 344 -5.20 18.13 19.70
N SER A 345 -6.05 17.09 19.66
CA SER A 345 -6.48 16.47 18.40
C SER A 345 -7.80 17.07 17.90
N LEU A 346 -7.94 17.25 16.59
CA LEU A 346 -9.21 17.48 15.90
C LEU A 346 -9.45 16.36 14.88
N CYS A 347 -10.36 15.44 15.21
CA CYS A 347 -10.70 14.29 14.39
C CYS A 347 -12.16 14.35 13.95
N PRO A 348 -12.46 14.86 12.74
CA PRO A 348 -13.84 14.95 12.27
C PRO A 348 -14.41 13.55 11.97
N PRO A 349 -15.74 13.34 12.09
CA PRO A 349 -16.38 12.04 11.81
C PRO A 349 -16.15 11.52 10.39
N LYS A 350 -15.86 12.42 9.44
CA LYS A 350 -15.43 12.11 8.08
C LYS A 350 -14.22 12.97 7.76
N PHE A 351 -13.08 12.33 7.55
CA PHE A 351 -11.86 12.97 7.09
C PHE A 351 -11.56 12.53 5.67
N THR A 352 -11.16 13.45 4.79
CA THR A 352 -10.87 13.17 3.37
C THR A 352 -9.43 13.50 2.98
N GLY A 353 -8.60 13.93 3.94
CA GLY A 353 -7.20 14.33 3.73
C GLY A 353 -6.21 13.20 3.99
N GLN A 354 -6.56 11.95 3.67
CA GLN A 354 -5.66 10.80 3.87
C GLN A 354 -4.44 10.91 2.95
N ARG A 355 -3.34 11.41 3.50
CA ARG A 355 -2.08 11.67 2.78
C ARG A 355 -0.88 11.40 3.67
N ARG A 356 0.16 10.79 3.08
CA ARG A 356 1.46 10.56 3.75
C ARG A 356 2.62 10.83 2.81
N PHE A 357 3.77 11.19 3.37
CA PHE A 357 5.00 11.58 2.67
C PHE A 357 4.84 12.79 1.75
N GLY A 358 3.89 13.67 2.09
CA GLY A 358 3.78 15.00 1.49
C GLY A 358 4.78 15.98 2.13
N ALA A 359 4.88 17.17 1.56
CA ALA A 359 5.70 18.26 2.10
C ALA A 359 4.83 19.47 2.42
N ILE A 360 5.15 20.16 3.52
CA ILE A 360 4.45 21.39 3.89
C ILE A 360 4.74 22.47 2.86
N LEU A 361 3.66 23.00 2.30
CA LEU A 361 3.69 24.17 1.46
C LEU A 361 3.35 25.39 2.33
N PRO A 362 4.27 26.36 2.50
CA PRO A 362 3.90 27.62 3.14
C PRO A 362 2.80 28.29 2.30
N THR A 363 1.77 28.89 2.89
CA THR A 363 0.78 29.67 2.13
C THR A 363 0.61 31.05 2.76
N THR A 364 -0.34 31.25 3.66
CA THR A 364 -0.56 32.54 4.36
C THR A 364 -0.49 32.33 5.87
N ALA A 365 -0.45 33.39 6.68
CA ALA A 365 -0.42 33.25 8.14
C ALA A 365 -1.61 32.47 8.75
N LYS A 366 -2.69 32.25 7.98
CA LYS A 366 -3.93 31.59 8.41
C LYS A 366 -4.22 30.25 7.73
N THR A 367 -3.43 29.85 6.73
CA THR A 367 -3.60 28.57 6.03
C THR A 367 -2.26 27.88 5.82
N PHE A 368 -2.27 26.56 5.60
CA PHE A 368 -1.08 25.79 5.21
C PHE A 368 -1.45 24.70 4.20
N GLY A 369 -0.56 24.41 3.26
CA GLY A 369 -0.72 23.31 2.32
C GLY A 369 0.09 22.07 2.68
N LEU A 370 -0.38 20.90 2.29
CA LEU A 370 0.36 19.63 2.27
C LEU A 370 0.37 19.09 0.84
N HIS A 371 1.49 19.27 0.15
CA HIS A 371 1.63 18.96 -1.28
C HIS A 371 2.22 17.57 -1.53
N GLY A 372 1.73 16.91 -2.58
CA GLY A 372 2.18 15.59 -3.01
C GLY A 372 2.04 14.50 -1.93
N GLY A 373 2.81 13.43 -2.01
CA GLY A 373 2.68 12.27 -1.13
C GLY A 373 1.84 11.16 -1.77
N LEU A 374 1.29 10.29 -0.93
CA LEU A 374 0.57 9.07 -1.30
C LEU A 374 -0.78 9.00 -0.58
N ASP A 375 -1.85 8.69 -1.31
CA ASP A 375 -3.18 8.39 -0.77
C ASP A 375 -3.50 6.88 -0.80
N HIS A 376 -4.79 6.53 -0.76
CA HIS A 376 -5.28 5.16 -0.84
C HIS A 376 -4.94 4.41 -2.15
N HIS A 377 -4.57 5.12 -3.22
CA HIS A 377 -4.52 4.59 -4.58
C HIS A 377 -3.21 4.91 -5.31
N THR A 378 -2.69 6.13 -5.18
CA THR A 378 -1.58 6.61 -6.00
C THR A 378 -0.82 7.77 -5.35
N ARG A 379 0.31 8.12 -5.95
CA ARG A 379 1.00 9.37 -5.64
C ARG A 379 0.19 10.54 -6.16
N LEU A 380 0.29 11.66 -5.46
CA LEU A 380 -0.49 12.86 -5.72
C LEU A 380 0.40 14.00 -6.24
N SER A 381 -0.17 14.84 -7.10
CA SER A 381 0.30 16.19 -7.44
C SER A 381 -0.59 17.27 -6.84
N SER A 382 -1.64 16.89 -6.11
CA SER A 382 -2.55 17.82 -5.43
C SER A 382 -1.96 18.34 -4.11
N THR A 383 -2.56 19.40 -3.59
CA THR A 383 -2.26 19.97 -2.26
C THR A 383 -3.52 19.94 -1.41
N ASP A 384 -3.41 19.41 -0.20
CA ASP A 384 -4.46 19.53 0.83
C ASP A 384 -4.23 20.82 1.62
N GLU A 385 -5.24 21.66 1.78
CA GLU A 385 -5.13 22.93 2.52
C GLU A 385 -5.80 22.83 3.89
N TYR A 386 -5.18 23.40 4.91
CA TYR A 386 -5.66 23.41 6.30
C TYR A 386 -5.82 24.85 6.79
N ALA A 387 -6.91 25.15 7.50
CA ALA A 387 -7.21 26.48 8.05
C ALA A 387 -8.01 26.40 9.36
N THR A 388 -8.02 27.50 10.11
CA THR A 388 -8.83 27.66 11.35
C THR A 388 -10.21 28.26 11.11
N SER A 389 -10.44 28.95 9.98
CA SER A 389 -11.75 29.51 9.60
C SER A 389 -12.10 29.16 8.15
N LYS A 390 -13.40 28.91 7.88
CA LYS A 390 -13.89 28.50 6.54
C LYS A 390 -13.94 29.64 5.50
N THR A 391 -13.64 30.88 5.88
CA THR A 391 -14.00 32.09 5.10
C THR A 391 -12.84 32.84 4.45
N ASP A 392 -11.58 32.55 4.79
CA ASP A 392 -10.40 33.26 4.25
C ASP A 392 -9.68 32.41 3.18
N THR A 393 -10.32 32.14 2.04
CA THR A 393 -9.61 31.53 0.89
C THR A 393 -9.03 32.62 0.00
N ALA A 394 -7.82 33.08 0.32
CA ALA A 394 -7.03 33.93 -0.56
C ALA A 394 -6.71 33.20 -1.88
N ALA A 395 -6.36 33.96 -2.92
CA ALA A 395 -6.01 33.44 -4.24
C ALA A 395 -4.97 32.30 -4.16
N ARG A 396 -5.27 31.18 -4.85
CA ARG A 396 -4.61 29.88 -4.69
C ARG A 396 -3.19 29.87 -5.30
N GLU A 397 -2.15 30.15 -4.50
CA GLU A 397 -0.74 30.02 -4.91
C GLU A 397 -0.21 28.57 -4.85
N MET A 398 -1.00 27.62 -5.39
CA MET A 398 -0.70 26.19 -5.35
C MET A 398 0.30 25.80 -6.46
N PRO A 399 1.09 24.73 -6.25
CA PRO A 399 1.96 24.20 -7.29
C PRO A 399 1.18 23.90 -8.57
N PRO A 400 1.77 24.14 -9.76
CA PRO A 400 1.08 23.98 -11.01
C PRO A 400 0.77 22.50 -11.29
N LEU A 401 -0.30 22.23 -12.02
CA LEU A 401 -0.79 20.86 -12.29
C LEU A 401 0.20 19.99 -13.10
N ASN A 402 1.20 20.61 -13.72
CA ASN A 402 2.27 19.92 -14.43
C ASN A 402 3.41 19.42 -13.52
N VAL A 403 3.38 19.73 -12.21
CA VAL A 403 4.24 19.07 -11.24
C VAL A 403 3.84 17.60 -11.16
N GLU A 404 4.74 16.71 -11.60
CA GLU A 404 4.46 15.27 -11.60
C GLU A 404 4.15 14.74 -10.19
N PRO A 405 3.20 13.79 -10.05
CA PRO A 405 2.87 13.18 -8.76
C PRO A 405 4.07 12.52 -8.10
N ARG A 406 4.36 12.90 -6.85
CA ARG A 406 5.61 12.54 -6.16
C ARG A 406 5.43 12.41 -4.67
N MET A 407 6.36 11.71 -4.01
CA MET A 407 6.45 11.64 -2.55
C MET A 407 7.91 11.75 -2.11
N CYS A 408 8.15 12.01 -0.82
CA CYS A 408 9.50 12.13 -0.25
C CYS A 408 10.38 13.21 -0.93
N HIS A 409 9.74 14.29 -1.38
CA HIS A 409 10.36 15.54 -1.84
C HIS A 409 10.45 16.51 -0.66
N THR A 410 11.18 17.61 -0.84
CA THR A 410 11.18 18.72 0.12
C THR A 410 10.53 19.96 -0.49
N ILE A 411 9.91 20.78 0.37
CA ILE A 411 9.53 22.16 0.06
C ILE A 411 10.14 23.02 1.16
N THR A 412 11.05 23.92 0.78
CA THR A 412 11.81 24.73 1.74
C THR A 412 11.46 26.20 1.58
N GLN A 413 10.86 26.79 2.61
CA GLN A 413 10.56 28.22 2.71
C GLN A 413 11.84 29.00 3.04
N PHE A 414 12.09 30.13 2.36
CA PHE A 414 13.29 30.95 2.61
C PHE A 414 13.03 32.45 2.80
N TYR A 415 11.96 33.02 2.25
CA TYR A 415 11.60 34.44 2.47
C TYR A 415 10.10 34.66 2.35
N GLY A 416 9.44 35.23 3.35
CA GLY A 416 7.99 35.42 3.32
C GLY A 416 7.29 34.09 3.04
N HIS A 417 6.62 33.97 1.89
CA HIS A 417 6.02 32.71 1.44
C HIS A 417 6.80 32.06 0.29
N ASP A 418 7.91 32.63 -0.16
CA ASP A 418 8.72 32.05 -1.23
C ASP A 418 9.37 30.74 -0.78
N CYS A 419 9.35 29.76 -1.68
CA CYS A 419 9.82 28.41 -1.38
C CYS A 419 10.36 27.69 -2.60
N LEU A 420 11.16 26.64 -2.35
CA LEU A 420 11.72 25.76 -3.35
C LEU A 420 11.24 24.33 -3.12
N LEU A 421 10.57 23.75 -4.12
CA LEU A 421 10.23 22.33 -4.19
C LEU A 421 11.38 21.58 -4.88
N VAL A 422 11.88 20.51 -4.25
CA VAL A 422 13.05 19.78 -4.75
C VAL A 422 12.82 18.27 -4.80
N GLY A 423 13.04 17.69 -5.99
CA GLY A 423 13.18 16.25 -6.20
C GLY A 423 11.95 15.43 -5.80
N GLY A 424 12.20 14.30 -5.15
CA GLY A 424 11.18 13.30 -4.77
C GLY A 424 11.23 12.05 -5.66
N ARG A 425 10.21 11.22 -5.56
CA ARG A 425 10.13 9.99 -6.37
C ARG A 425 8.71 9.60 -6.77
N ALA A 426 8.60 8.92 -7.92
CA ALA A 426 7.40 8.19 -8.35
C ALA A 426 7.40 6.72 -7.89
N ALA A 427 8.58 6.11 -7.79
CA ALA A 427 8.80 4.76 -7.28
C ALA A 427 10.20 4.71 -6.64
N PRO A 428 10.54 3.73 -5.79
CA PRO A 428 11.87 3.68 -5.16
C PRO A 428 13.03 3.70 -6.17
N ASN A 429 12.81 3.22 -7.40
CA ASN A 429 13.79 3.25 -8.51
C ASN A 429 13.53 4.36 -9.55
N LYS A 430 12.72 5.37 -9.22
CA LYS A 430 12.36 6.50 -10.10
C LYS A 430 12.44 7.81 -9.29
N ALA A 431 13.66 8.15 -8.90
CA ALA A 431 13.99 9.43 -8.26
C ALA A 431 13.88 10.58 -9.27
N MET A 432 13.56 11.77 -8.78
CA MET A 432 13.33 12.98 -9.57
C MET A 432 14.41 14.03 -9.27
N ALA A 433 14.77 14.81 -10.28
CA ALA A 433 15.74 15.90 -10.18
C ALA A 433 15.12 17.28 -10.40
N ASP A 434 13.89 17.35 -10.90
CA ASP A 434 13.26 18.63 -11.20
C ASP A 434 13.00 19.44 -9.92
N CYS A 435 13.16 20.75 -10.04
CA CYS A 435 12.96 21.71 -8.97
C CYS A 435 12.03 22.82 -9.43
N TRP A 436 11.21 23.32 -8.50
CA TRP A 436 10.23 24.36 -8.76
C TRP A 436 10.36 25.46 -7.71
N LEU A 437 10.43 26.69 -8.19
CA LEU A 437 10.58 27.89 -7.37
C LEU A 437 9.25 28.63 -7.36
N ARG A 438 8.75 28.94 -6.15
CA ARG A 438 7.71 29.95 -5.97
C ARG A 438 8.36 31.25 -5.51
N CYS A 439 8.20 32.30 -6.31
CA CYS A 439 8.62 33.66 -5.97
C CYS A 439 7.47 34.63 -6.20
N SER A 440 7.13 35.44 -5.19
CA SER A 440 6.04 36.44 -5.29
C SER A 440 4.74 35.81 -5.81
N GLY A 441 4.40 34.64 -5.27
CA GLY A 441 3.20 33.87 -5.61
C GLY A 441 3.22 33.12 -6.94
N GLN A 442 4.24 33.30 -7.78
CA GLN A 442 4.34 32.62 -9.08
C GLN A 442 5.27 31.42 -9.04
N TRP A 443 4.79 30.28 -9.54
CA TRP A 443 5.57 29.06 -9.71
C TRP A 443 6.27 29.00 -11.06
N ARG A 444 7.56 28.69 -11.05
CA ARG A 444 8.34 28.40 -12.25
C ARG A 444 9.30 27.26 -12.02
N ARG A 445 9.64 26.54 -13.09
CA ARG A 445 10.72 25.55 -13.04
C ARG A 445 12.06 26.27 -12.89
N THR A 446 12.97 25.70 -12.10
CA THR A 446 14.35 26.18 -11.94
C THR A 446 15.34 25.05 -12.22
N ASP A 447 16.63 25.28 -11.97
CA ASP A 447 17.70 24.32 -12.21
C ASP A 447 17.40 22.99 -11.54
N SER A 448 17.55 21.91 -12.31
CA SER A 448 17.37 20.56 -11.77
C SER A 448 18.58 20.19 -10.90
N LEU A 449 18.35 19.36 -9.89
CA LEU A 449 19.43 18.79 -9.08
C LEU A 449 20.48 18.11 -9.98
N PRO A 450 21.78 18.20 -9.64
CA PRO A 450 22.83 17.51 -10.39
C PRO A 450 22.63 16.00 -10.46
N ILE A 451 21.98 15.41 -9.44
CA ILE A 451 21.57 14.02 -9.39
C ILE A 451 20.12 13.89 -8.90
N PRO A 452 19.29 12.99 -9.45
CA PRO A 452 17.93 12.77 -8.95
C PRO A 452 17.94 12.21 -7.53
N LEU A 453 17.19 12.83 -6.61
CA LEU A 453 17.19 12.49 -5.19
C LEU A 453 15.79 12.50 -4.58
N TYR A 454 15.54 11.57 -3.67
CA TYR A 454 14.39 11.57 -2.75
C TYR A 454 14.85 11.26 -1.32
N ARG A 455 14.03 11.60 -0.32
CA ARG A 455 14.42 11.52 1.11
C ARG A 455 15.74 12.25 1.43
N HIS A 456 16.08 13.29 0.67
CA HIS A 456 17.12 14.23 1.07
C HIS A 456 16.57 15.17 2.15
N CYS A 457 17.44 15.75 2.95
CA CYS A 457 17.06 16.79 3.90
C CYS A 457 17.39 18.17 3.33
N ALA A 458 16.58 19.19 3.66
CA ALA A 458 16.73 20.52 3.11
C ALA A 458 16.48 21.59 4.18
N THR A 459 17.23 22.69 4.13
CA THR A 459 17.00 23.87 4.98
C THR A 459 17.39 25.15 4.26
N ALA A 460 16.70 26.25 4.56
CA ALA A 460 17.08 27.57 4.05
C ALA A 460 18.32 28.07 4.81
N VAL A 461 19.22 28.78 4.12
CA VAL A 461 20.43 29.40 4.70
C VAL A 461 20.57 30.83 4.22
N ASN A 462 21.34 31.67 4.92
CA ASN A 462 21.46 33.10 4.63
C ASN A 462 22.89 33.62 4.82
N PHE A 463 23.43 34.28 3.79
CA PHE A 463 24.76 34.91 3.80
C PHE A 463 24.74 36.44 3.89
N GLY A 464 23.59 37.05 4.22
CA GLY A 464 23.45 38.50 4.46
C GLY A 464 23.32 39.37 3.20
N ALA A 465 23.32 38.78 2.00
CA ALA A 465 23.34 39.51 0.73
C ALA A 465 21.95 39.74 0.08
N GLY A 466 20.84 39.43 0.77
CA GLY A 466 19.48 39.51 0.23
C GLY A 466 19.08 38.36 -0.71
N ASP A 467 20.04 37.51 -1.09
CA ASP A 467 19.85 36.33 -1.91
C ASP A 467 19.33 35.11 -1.12
N ALA A 468 18.39 34.36 -1.71
CA ALA A 468 17.86 33.12 -1.14
C ALA A 468 18.79 31.93 -1.39
N TYR A 469 19.01 31.10 -0.37
CA TYR A 469 19.80 29.88 -0.47
C TYR A 469 19.09 28.69 0.18
N VAL A 470 19.19 27.52 -0.46
CA VAL A 470 18.68 26.26 0.08
C VAL A 470 19.82 25.23 0.10
N LEU A 471 20.13 24.72 1.29
CA LEU A 471 21.13 23.69 1.53
C LEU A 471 20.45 22.32 1.57
N ILE A 472 20.99 21.35 0.83
CA ILE A 472 20.52 19.97 0.80
C ILE A 472 21.67 19.01 1.10
N TYR A 473 21.37 17.96 1.87
CA TYR A 473 22.29 16.86 2.12
C TYR A 473 21.58 15.51 2.05
N GLY A 474 22.33 14.49 1.63
CA GLY A 474 21.85 13.11 1.64
C GLY A 474 20.84 12.80 0.54
N GLY A 475 20.04 11.77 0.79
CA GLY A 475 19.01 11.30 -0.12
C GLY A 475 19.46 10.12 -0.97
N ARG A 476 18.48 9.45 -1.56
CA ARG A 476 18.65 8.21 -2.32
C ARG A 476 18.37 8.44 -3.80
N THR A 477 19.14 7.77 -4.64
CA THR A 477 19.02 7.83 -6.10
C THR A 477 18.18 6.68 -6.64
N SER A 478 17.84 6.70 -7.94
CA SER A 478 17.08 5.63 -8.61
C SER A 478 17.76 4.26 -8.57
N ASN A 479 19.08 4.20 -8.42
CA ASN A 479 19.85 2.95 -8.38
C ASN A 479 20.02 2.42 -6.95
N GLY A 480 19.46 3.12 -5.96
CA GLY A 480 19.57 2.75 -4.55
C GLY A 480 20.79 3.34 -3.84
N ASP A 481 21.71 3.99 -4.56
CA ASP A 481 22.86 4.69 -3.98
C ASP A 481 22.42 5.90 -3.14
N ILE A 482 23.25 6.26 -2.16
CA ILE A 482 23.02 7.39 -1.26
C ILE A 482 24.03 8.49 -1.55
N SER A 483 23.55 9.72 -1.67
CA SER A 483 24.42 10.89 -1.81
C SER A 483 25.10 11.23 -0.48
N SER A 484 26.41 11.47 -0.52
CA SER A 484 27.18 12.13 0.55
C SER A 484 27.53 13.58 0.20
N THR A 485 26.89 14.13 -0.83
CA THR A 485 27.22 15.45 -1.37
C THR A 485 26.32 16.51 -0.75
N TRP A 486 26.92 17.64 -0.38
CA TRP A 486 26.21 18.84 0.04
C TRP A 486 25.96 19.72 -1.19
N PHE A 487 24.70 20.07 -1.43
CA PHE A 487 24.30 20.95 -2.52
C PHE A 487 23.72 22.24 -1.97
N LEU A 488 24.14 23.36 -2.54
CA LEU A 488 23.63 24.69 -2.24
C LEU A 488 22.98 25.26 -3.49
N TRP A 489 21.68 25.53 -3.42
CA TRP A 489 20.96 26.23 -4.47
C TRP A 489 20.94 27.72 -4.18
N ASN A 490 21.06 28.53 -5.23
CA ASN A 490 20.78 29.96 -5.21
C ASN A 490 20.09 30.38 -6.51
N VAL A 491 19.20 31.37 -6.42
CA VAL A 491 18.42 31.85 -7.57
C VAL A 491 19.28 32.36 -8.74
N SER A 492 20.47 32.90 -8.47
CA SER A 492 21.36 33.45 -9.51
C SER A 492 22.38 32.44 -10.05
N LYS A 493 22.80 31.47 -9.22
CA LYS A 493 23.87 30.51 -9.54
C LYS A 493 23.40 29.08 -9.79
N GLY A 494 22.12 28.78 -9.53
CA GLY A 494 21.60 27.42 -9.55
C GLY A 494 22.22 26.55 -8.46
N TRP A 495 22.36 25.25 -8.73
CA TRP A 495 22.96 24.28 -7.81
C TRP A 495 24.48 24.28 -7.86
N GLN A 496 25.11 24.38 -6.69
CA GLN A 496 26.55 24.28 -6.51
C GLN A 496 26.87 23.21 -5.48
N GLN A 497 27.96 22.47 -5.70
CA GLN A 497 28.48 21.57 -4.69
C GLN A 497 29.22 22.37 -3.61
N VAL A 498 28.94 22.07 -2.34
CA VAL A 498 29.62 22.69 -1.19
C VAL A 498 30.84 21.87 -0.82
N THR A 499 31.98 22.53 -0.64
CA THR A 499 33.24 21.86 -0.26
C THR A 499 33.22 21.54 1.23
N VAL A 500 33.51 20.29 1.60
CA VAL A 500 33.64 19.89 3.02
C VAL A 500 35.05 20.29 3.50
N ALA A 501 35.13 21.13 4.54
CA ALA A 501 36.39 21.68 5.03
C ALA A 501 37.18 20.73 5.94
N ASN A 502 36.49 19.76 6.57
CA ASN A 502 37.08 18.83 7.54
C ASN A 502 36.50 17.41 7.38
N GLN A 503 36.01 16.80 8.46
CA GLN A 503 35.37 15.49 8.42
C GLN A 503 33.96 15.56 7.81
N SER A 504 33.49 14.44 7.25
CA SER A 504 32.14 14.34 6.69
C SER A 504 31.29 13.32 7.46
N PRO A 505 29.99 13.59 7.69
CA PRO A 505 29.08 12.58 8.19
C PRO A 505 28.96 11.42 7.17
N PRO A 506 28.66 10.20 7.64
CA PRO A 506 28.30 9.10 6.75
C PRO A 506 27.19 9.47 5.75
N ALA A 507 27.26 8.89 4.55
CA ALA A 507 26.21 8.99 3.54
C ALA A 507 24.88 8.46 4.13
N ARG A 508 23.81 9.25 4.00
CA ARG A 508 22.51 8.93 4.60
C ARG A 508 21.33 9.45 3.79
N PHE A 509 20.17 8.84 3.98
CA PHE A 509 18.89 9.33 3.48
C PHE A 509 17.85 9.34 4.61
N GLY A 510 16.82 10.16 4.46
CA GLY A 510 15.78 10.38 5.48
C GLY A 510 16.33 11.00 6.76
N ALA A 511 17.45 11.71 6.66
CA ALA A 511 18.06 12.42 7.78
C ALA A 511 17.33 13.72 8.08
N SER A 512 17.66 14.28 9.24
CA SER A 512 17.05 15.46 9.79
C SER A 512 18.05 16.59 9.82
N ILE A 513 17.73 17.72 9.19
CA ILE A 513 18.58 18.92 9.18
C ILE A 513 17.82 20.11 9.77
N LEU A 514 18.49 20.85 10.62
CA LEU A 514 17.99 22.04 11.29
C LEU A 514 18.96 23.19 11.05
N ASN A 515 18.41 24.38 10.78
CA ASN A 515 19.14 25.65 10.80
C ASN A 515 18.86 26.39 12.12
N ILE A 516 19.90 26.96 12.73
CA ILE A 516 19.82 27.72 13.99
C ILE A 516 19.92 29.24 13.75
N ASP A 517 20.93 29.70 12.99
CA ASP A 517 21.28 31.13 12.89
C ASP A 517 21.42 31.65 11.45
N GLY A 518 21.04 30.85 10.46
CA GLY A 518 21.17 31.16 9.04
C GLY A 518 22.40 30.54 8.38
N GLN A 519 23.48 30.29 9.11
CA GLN A 519 24.74 29.75 8.57
C GLN A 519 25.24 28.52 9.33
N SER A 520 24.62 28.17 10.44
CA SER A 520 24.94 26.99 11.22
C SER A 520 23.68 26.25 11.68
N GLY A 521 23.88 25.00 12.09
CA GLY A 521 22.80 24.17 12.57
C GLY A 521 23.22 22.75 12.89
N VAL A 522 22.26 21.83 12.91
CA VAL A 522 22.52 20.40 13.18
C VAL A 522 22.01 19.48 12.09
N LEU A 523 22.63 18.31 12.00
CA LEU A 523 22.27 17.16 11.19
C LEU A 523 22.29 15.93 12.08
N PHE A 524 21.21 15.15 12.09
CA PHE A 524 21.16 13.90 12.85
C PHE A 524 20.27 12.87 12.16
N GLY A 525 20.41 11.62 12.60
CA GLY A 525 19.54 10.54 12.14
C GLY A 525 19.73 10.18 10.66
N GLY A 526 18.66 9.68 10.07
CA GLY A 526 18.66 9.06 8.74
C GLY A 526 19.12 7.61 8.79
N MET A 527 19.25 7.03 7.61
CA MET A 527 19.55 5.62 7.43
C MET A 527 20.73 5.45 6.47
N THR A 528 21.56 4.44 6.75
CA THR A 528 22.68 4.04 5.88
C THR A 528 22.18 3.29 4.65
N ARG A 529 23.07 3.02 3.69
CA ARG A 529 22.73 2.21 2.49
C ARG A 529 22.33 0.78 2.82
N TYR A 530 22.62 0.31 4.03
CA TYR A 530 22.32 -1.03 4.50
C TYR A 530 20.96 -1.10 5.20
N GLY A 531 20.20 0.00 5.26
CA GLY A 531 18.91 0.00 5.93
C GLY A 531 19.02 0.07 7.46
N VAL A 532 20.11 0.61 8.00
CA VAL A 532 20.34 0.77 9.45
C VAL A 532 20.24 2.24 9.83
N VAL A 533 19.42 2.55 10.84
CA VAL A 533 19.23 3.93 11.35
C VAL A 533 20.50 4.40 12.07
N LEU A 534 20.91 5.62 11.77
CA LEU A 534 22.03 6.29 12.42
C LEU A 534 21.56 6.98 13.70
N ASN A 535 22.28 6.78 14.80
CA ASN A 535 22.07 7.52 16.04
C ASN A 535 23.27 8.43 16.32
N ASP A 536 23.45 9.44 15.48
CA ASP A 536 24.54 10.40 15.57
C ASP A 536 24.02 11.84 15.54
N LEU A 537 24.84 12.77 16.05
CA LEU A 537 24.57 14.21 16.03
C LEU A 537 25.78 14.95 15.48
N TRP A 538 25.53 15.76 14.46
CA TRP A 538 26.52 16.62 13.83
C TRP A 538 26.06 18.06 13.87
N THR A 539 27.00 18.97 14.10
CA THR A 539 26.81 20.40 13.80
C THR A 539 27.40 20.71 12.44
N TRP A 540 26.77 21.61 11.70
CA TRP A 540 27.29 22.13 10.44
C TRP A 540 27.41 23.65 10.52
N LYS A 541 28.44 24.22 9.88
CA LYS A 541 28.64 25.67 9.76
C LYS A 541 29.15 26.00 8.36
N LEU A 542 28.49 26.94 7.69
CA LEU A 542 28.85 27.45 6.38
C LEU A 542 29.76 28.67 6.51
N ALA A 543 30.74 28.78 5.62
CA ALA A 543 31.58 29.95 5.47
C ALA A 543 31.89 30.18 3.99
N THR A 544 31.87 31.45 3.58
CA THR A 544 32.29 31.87 2.23
C THR A 544 33.74 32.30 2.27
N TYR A 545 34.56 31.75 1.38
CA TYR A 545 35.99 32.08 1.28
C TYR A 545 36.24 33.18 0.24
N SER A 546 37.47 33.71 0.21
CA SER A 546 37.85 34.85 -0.64
C SER A 546 37.71 34.60 -2.14
N ASP A 547 37.67 33.34 -2.57
CA ASP A 547 37.42 32.91 -3.96
C ASP A 547 35.91 32.78 -4.29
N GLY A 548 35.04 33.04 -3.32
CA GLY A 548 33.59 32.92 -3.45
C GLY A 548 33.06 31.49 -3.29
N GLN A 549 33.90 30.50 -2.98
CA GLN A 549 33.45 29.15 -2.66
C GLN A 549 32.84 29.10 -1.25
N VAL A 550 31.76 28.33 -1.14
CA VAL A 550 31.14 28.03 0.14
C VAL A 550 31.68 26.70 0.64
N HIS A 551 32.16 26.69 1.88
CA HIS A 551 32.59 25.49 2.56
C HIS A 551 31.66 25.18 3.73
N VAL A 552 31.52 23.89 4.04
CA VAL A 552 30.85 23.40 5.23
C VAL A 552 31.86 22.76 6.19
N THR A 553 31.87 23.22 7.43
CA THR A 553 32.63 22.64 8.54
C THR A 553 31.67 21.83 9.41
N LEU A 554 32.05 20.60 9.74
CA LEU A 554 31.19 19.64 10.43
C LEU A 554 31.84 19.10 11.71
N ASN A 555 31.14 19.16 12.84
CA ASN A 555 31.63 18.60 14.10
C ASN A 555 30.69 17.53 14.62
N ASN A 556 31.23 16.34 14.87
CA ASN A 556 30.52 15.21 15.46
C ASN A 556 30.42 15.40 16.98
N LEU A 557 29.21 15.57 17.49
CA LEU A 557 28.91 15.73 18.92
C LEU A 557 28.32 14.45 19.55
N THR A 558 28.34 13.33 18.83
CA THR A 558 27.65 12.09 19.22
C THR A 558 28.09 11.58 20.60
N GLU A 559 29.40 11.46 20.85
CA GLU A 559 29.91 10.95 22.13
C GLU A 559 29.67 11.93 23.28
N ASN A 560 29.78 13.24 23.01
CA ASN A 560 29.48 14.28 24.01
C ASN A 560 28.01 14.22 24.44
N LEU A 561 27.09 14.03 23.48
CA LEU A 561 25.67 13.93 23.78
C LEU A 561 25.34 12.62 24.50
N ARG A 562 25.90 11.49 24.05
CA ARG A 562 25.72 10.18 24.72
C ARG A 562 26.15 10.23 26.18
N ALA A 563 27.26 10.90 26.48
CA ALA A 563 27.78 11.01 27.84
C ALA A 563 26.96 11.98 28.73
N SER A 564 26.29 12.98 28.14
CA SER A 564 25.63 14.06 28.87
C SER A 564 24.10 13.97 28.95
N ASN A 565 23.45 13.19 28.08
CA ASN A 565 21.99 13.11 28.03
C ASN A 565 21.48 11.67 27.79
N PRO A 566 20.70 11.09 28.73
CA PRO A 566 20.19 9.72 28.60
C PRO A 566 19.18 9.54 27.47
N LEU A 567 18.54 10.62 26.99
CA LEU A 567 17.58 10.59 25.88
C LEU A 567 18.26 10.49 24.51
N TYR A 568 19.61 10.45 24.46
CA TYR A 568 20.38 10.28 23.23
C TYR A 568 19.93 9.07 22.40
N GLU A 569 19.50 7.97 23.03
CA GLU A 569 19.04 6.75 22.34
C GLU A 569 17.83 7.00 21.43
N TRP A 570 17.06 8.06 21.69
CA TRP A 570 15.84 8.42 20.97
C TRP A 570 16.04 9.55 19.96
N LEU A 571 17.26 10.09 19.81
CA LEU A 571 17.54 11.17 18.86
C LEU A 571 17.60 10.67 17.41
N GLY A 572 18.34 9.60 17.18
CA GLY A 572 18.61 9.01 15.88
C GLY A 572 17.35 8.42 15.26
N ARG A 573 16.77 9.14 14.31
CA ARG A 573 15.49 8.77 13.69
C ARG A 573 15.55 8.76 12.18
N PHE A 574 14.71 7.93 11.59
CA PHE A 574 14.39 7.95 10.16
C PHE A 574 12.91 8.26 9.95
N GLY A 575 12.59 9.14 9.01
CA GLY A 575 11.20 9.53 8.71
C GLY A 575 10.55 10.45 9.76
N THR A 576 11.37 11.08 10.62
CA THR A 576 10.93 12.11 11.56
C THR A 576 10.67 13.43 10.84
N SER A 577 9.79 14.27 11.38
CA SER A 577 9.67 15.67 10.97
C SER A 577 10.32 16.57 12.03
N ILE A 578 10.95 17.66 11.57
CA ILE A 578 11.46 18.72 12.44
C ILE A 578 10.69 19.99 12.17
N THR A 579 10.17 20.59 13.23
CA THR A 579 9.62 21.95 13.18
C THR A 579 10.39 22.84 14.14
N THR A 580 10.74 24.04 13.70
CA THR A 580 11.47 25.02 14.52
C THR A 580 10.67 26.29 14.69
N THR A 581 10.56 26.70 15.95
CA THR A 581 9.93 27.94 16.38
C THR A 581 10.99 28.95 16.80
N ALA A 582 10.59 30.14 17.25
CA ALA A 582 11.54 31.18 17.64
C ALA A 582 12.40 30.78 18.85
N LYS A 583 11.94 29.82 19.66
CA LYS A 583 12.59 29.45 20.92
C LYS A 583 13.00 27.97 20.99
N ARG A 584 12.38 27.10 20.19
CA ARG A 584 12.44 25.64 20.39
C ARG A 584 12.44 24.90 19.04
N SER A 585 13.07 23.72 19.03
CA SER A 585 13.00 22.78 17.90
C SER A 585 12.38 21.48 18.34
N PHE A 586 11.39 21.00 17.59
CA PHE A 586 10.60 19.81 17.87
C PHE A 586 11.02 18.68 16.94
N ILE A 587 11.25 17.50 17.51
CA ILE A 587 11.55 16.25 16.81
C ILE A 587 10.33 15.35 16.97
N ILE A 588 9.65 15.03 15.87
CA ILE A 588 8.34 14.39 15.90
C ILE A 588 8.37 13.10 15.08
N GLY A 589 7.99 11.99 15.71
CA GLY A 589 7.74 10.71 15.05
C GLY A 589 8.96 10.04 14.43
N GLY A 590 8.71 9.21 13.40
CA GLY A 590 9.72 8.39 12.73
C GLY A 590 9.96 7.04 13.41
N ILE A 591 11.07 6.39 13.07
CA ILE A 591 11.54 5.13 13.66
C ILE A 591 12.97 5.28 14.18
N THR A 592 13.35 4.51 15.20
CA THR A 592 14.72 4.47 15.75
C THR A 592 15.42 3.16 15.38
N ARG A 593 16.66 2.99 15.84
CA ARG A 593 17.53 1.86 15.44
C ARG A 593 17.08 0.49 15.96
N HIS A 594 16.53 0.42 17.17
CA HIS A 594 16.33 -0.85 17.88
C HIS A 594 14.87 -1.22 18.12
N CYS A 595 13.95 -0.25 18.15
CA CYS A 595 12.55 -0.49 18.47
C CYS A 595 11.63 0.54 17.81
N CYS A 596 10.31 0.34 17.94
CA CYS A 596 9.36 1.41 17.72
C CYS A 596 9.50 2.46 18.82
N ILE A 597 9.24 3.73 18.48
CA ILE A 597 9.35 4.83 19.43
C ILE A 597 8.21 4.74 20.45
N PRO A 598 8.49 4.59 21.76
CA PRO A 598 7.46 4.61 22.78
C PRO A 598 6.73 5.94 22.83
N GLN A 599 5.49 5.93 23.31
CA GLN A 599 4.64 7.11 23.40
C GLN A 599 5.33 8.31 24.07
N ASP A 600 6.08 8.07 25.15
CA ASP A 600 6.75 9.11 25.93
C ASP A 600 7.88 9.81 25.17
N TYR A 601 8.36 9.22 24.08
CA TYR A 601 9.44 9.74 23.26
C TYR A 601 8.98 10.12 21.85
N GLU A 602 7.69 10.02 21.51
CA GLU A 602 7.22 10.35 20.14
C GLU A 602 7.52 11.80 19.75
N ILE A 603 7.43 12.72 20.71
CA ILE A 603 7.78 14.13 20.56
C ILE A 603 8.91 14.47 21.53
N MET A 604 9.98 15.07 21.01
CA MET A 604 11.11 15.55 21.80
C MET A 604 11.45 17.00 21.44
N LEU A 605 12.05 17.72 22.38
CA LEU A 605 12.64 19.03 22.15
C LEU A 605 14.14 18.92 22.00
N LEU A 606 14.67 19.73 21.09
CA LEU A 606 16.09 20.01 20.95
C LEU A 606 16.35 21.46 21.39
N ASN A 607 17.21 21.63 22.40
CA ASN A 607 17.59 22.92 22.92
C ASN A 607 18.66 23.58 22.04
N GLN A 608 18.26 24.58 21.25
CA GLN A 608 19.14 25.30 20.32
C GLN A 608 20.26 26.05 21.04
N ASN A 609 19.99 26.62 22.22
CA ASN A 609 20.99 27.40 22.97
C ASN A 609 22.14 26.53 23.47
N ALA A 610 21.84 25.27 23.83
CA ALA A 610 22.86 24.31 24.24
C ALA A 610 23.82 23.92 23.09
N LEU A 611 23.41 24.15 21.83
CA LEU A 611 24.17 23.76 20.64
C LEU A 611 25.05 24.90 20.09
N ASN A 612 24.81 26.15 20.50
CA ASN A 612 25.57 27.33 20.03
C ASN A 612 27.00 27.40 20.59
N GLY A 613 27.36 26.59 21.59
CA GLY A 613 28.64 26.68 22.32
C GLY A 613 29.69 25.60 22.02
N GLN A 614 29.39 24.57 21.23
CA GLN A 614 30.19 23.33 21.03
C GLN A 614 30.51 22.52 22.32
N ASP A 615 30.54 23.16 23.50
CA ASP A 615 30.62 22.53 24.81
C ASP A 615 29.20 22.33 25.39
N LEU A 616 28.76 21.07 25.40
CA LEU A 616 27.52 20.68 26.06
C LEU A 616 27.73 20.76 27.58
N SER A 617 27.27 21.84 28.22
CA SER A 617 27.36 21.97 29.68
C SER A 617 26.53 20.87 30.37
N PRO A 618 27.00 20.21 31.44
CA PRO A 618 26.23 19.16 32.13
C PRO A 618 24.89 19.63 32.70
N ASN A 619 24.74 20.94 32.94
CA ASN A 619 23.60 21.51 33.66
C ASN A 619 22.45 21.97 32.75
N THR A 620 22.59 21.89 31.42
CA THR A 620 21.54 22.30 30.48
C THR A 620 21.15 21.10 29.60
N PRO A 621 19.93 20.54 29.73
CA PRO A 621 19.54 19.40 28.92
C PRO A 621 19.42 19.80 27.44
N VAL A 622 20.15 19.07 26.58
CA VAL A 622 20.09 19.22 25.13
C VAL A 622 18.79 18.67 24.56
N LEU A 623 18.33 17.55 25.13
CA LEU A 623 17.10 16.86 24.74
C LEU A 623 16.13 16.82 25.93
N THR A 624 14.85 17.01 25.63
CA THR A 624 13.75 16.84 26.58
C THR A 624 12.65 16.02 25.91
N ALA A 625 12.13 14.99 26.59
CA ALA A 625 11.00 14.20 26.10
C ALA A 625 9.68 14.88 26.47
N LEU A 626 8.79 15.03 25.50
CA LEU A 626 7.43 15.56 25.72
C LEU A 626 6.36 14.47 25.64
N GLY A 627 6.61 13.43 24.83
CA GLY A 627 5.61 12.43 24.49
C GLY A 627 4.37 13.05 23.86
N LEU A 628 3.20 12.47 24.12
CA LEU A 628 1.91 13.04 23.69
C LEU A 628 1.35 14.09 24.68
N GLY A 629 2.09 14.42 25.74
CA GLY A 629 1.67 15.30 26.82
C GLY A 629 0.85 14.60 27.92
N LEU A 630 0.91 15.14 29.13
CA LEU A 630 0.16 14.65 30.29
C LEU A 630 -1.36 14.75 30.06
N GLY A 631 -2.08 13.64 30.24
CA GLY A 631 -3.54 13.63 30.14
C GLY A 631 -4.10 13.67 28.71
N PHE A 632 -3.30 13.36 27.68
CA PHE A 632 -3.80 13.22 26.31
C PHE A 632 -4.90 12.14 26.23
N THR A 633 -6.09 12.54 25.78
CA THR A 633 -7.27 11.66 25.65
C THR A 633 -7.70 11.43 24.21
N GLY A 634 -7.04 12.08 23.24
CA GLY A 634 -7.33 11.93 21.82
C GLY A 634 -6.80 10.61 21.23
N PRO A 635 -7.10 10.32 19.95
CA PRO A 635 -6.48 9.20 19.25
C PRO A 635 -4.98 9.48 19.04
N ARG A 636 -4.15 8.51 19.43
CA ARG A 636 -2.70 8.56 19.18
C ARG A 636 -2.42 8.57 17.67
N PRO A 637 -1.72 9.58 17.13
CA PRO A 637 -1.37 9.61 15.71
C PRO A 637 -0.32 8.55 15.39
N LEU A 638 -0.40 7.96 14.19
CA LEU A 638 0.69 7.16 13.64
C LEU A 638 1.66 8.07 12.88
N LEU A 639 2.77 8.40 13.50
CA LEU A 639 3.72 9.40 12.99
C LEU A 639 4.68 8.83 11.92
N VAL A 640 4.12 8.19 10.88
CA VAL A 640 4.83 7.69 9.69
C VAL A 640 4.40 8.47 8.46
N GLY A 641 5.35 9.13 7.78
CA GLY A 641 5.06 9.98 6.63
C GLY A 641 4.16 11.18 6.95
N HIS A 642 4.08 11.57 8.23
CA HIS A 642 3.41 12.78 8.66
C HIS A 642 4.25 14.02 8.29
N SER A 643 3.65 15.19 8.41
CA SER A 643 4.36 16.46 8.29
C SER A 643 3.99 17.37 9.46
N SER A 644 4.92 18.24 9.85
CA SER A 644 4.70 19.23 10.89
C SER A 644 5.08 20.63 10.41
N CYS A 645 4.38 21.65 10.90
CA CYS A 645 4.69 23.04 10.62
C CYS A 645 4.45 23.94 11.84
N LYS A 646 5.19 25.05 11.89
CA LYS A 646 5.00 26.12 12.88
C LYS A 646 3.76 26.93 12.51
N ILE A 647 2.87 27.14 13.47
CA ILE A 647 1.68 28.00 13.28
C ILE A 647 1.64 29.22 14.21
N GLY A 648 2.40 29.19 15.31
CA GLY A 648 2.47 30.26 16.30
C GLY A 648 3.88 30.37 16.87
N ASP A 649 4.05 31.12 17.96
CA ASP A 649 5.38 31.34 18.56
C ASP A 649 6.02 30.06 19.09
N ASP A 650 5.23 29.16 19.66
CA ASP A 650 5.67 27.83 20.13
C ASP A 650 4.69 26.70 19.73
N ASP A 651 3.72 27.00 18.85
CA ASP A 651 2.67 26.08 18.44
C ASP A 651 3.04 25.34 17.14
N VAL A 652 2.86 24.02 17.15
CA VAL A 652 3.19 23.12 16.04
C VAL A 652 1.97 22.31 15.62
N LEU A 653 1.60 22.42 14.35
CA LEU A 653 0.55 21.60 13.74
C LEU A 653 1.16 20.36 13.10
N ILE A 654 0.57 19.20 13.35
CA ILE A 654 0.91 17.91 12.77
C ILE A 654 -0.25 17.44 11.91
N VAL A 655 0.04 17.10 10.65
CA VAL A 655 -0.94 16.67 9.64
C VAL A 655 -0.44 15.47 8.85
N GLY A 656 -1.41 14.72 8.30
CA GLY A 656 -1.16 13.55 7.48
C GLY A 656 -0.49 12.41 8.26
N GLY A 657 -0.04 11.40 7.52
CA GLY A 657 0.61 10.21 8.04
C GLY A 657 -0.30 8.98 8.07
N GLY A 658 0.35 7.82 8.11
CA GLY A 658 -0.32 6.51 8.05
C GLY A 658 0.58 5.40 7.54
N SER A 659 0.10 4.17 7.64
CA SER A 659 0.83 2.95 7.27
C SER A 659 -0.10 1.92 6.63
N ALA A 660 0.41 1.10 5.72
CA ALA A 660 -0.33 -0.09 5.27
C ALA A 660 -0.40 -1.20 6.36
N CYS A 661 0.32 -1.03 7.47
CA CYS A 661 0.43 -1.96 8.61
C CYS A 661 0.63 -3.42 8.17
N PHE A 662 1.70 -3.67 7.40
CA PHE A 662 2.02 -4.99 6.89
C PHE A 662 0.91 -5.57 6.00
N SER A 663 0.43 -6.78 6.30
CA SER A 663 -0.73 -7.39 5.66
C SER A 663 -2.04 -7.20 6.45
N PHE A 664 -2.03 -6.38 7.51
CA PHE A 664 -3.15 -6.27 8.45
C PHE A 664 -4.23 -5.28 7.98
N GLY A 665 -3.84 -4.27 7.20
CA GLY A 665 -4.72 -3.28 6.60
C GLY A 665 -4.23 -1.85 6.82
N ASN A 666 -4.70 -0.90 6.02
CA ASN A 666 -4.23 0.49 6.11
C ASN A 666 -4.75 1.19 7.37
N TYR A 667 -3.86 1.92 8.04
CA TYR A 667 -4.16 2.92 9.07
C TYR A 667 -3.83 4.31 8.53
N TRP A 668 -4.74 5.26 8.73
CA TRP A 668 -4.57 6.66 8.36
C TRP A 668 -4.78 7.55 9.57
N ASN A 669 -4.00 8.62 9.64
CA ASN A 669 -4.25 9.71 10.58
C ASN A 669 -5.46 10.51 10.09
N GLU A 670 -6.62 10.30 10.72
CA GLU A 670 -7.90 10.92 10.34
C GLU A 670 -8.19 12.19 11.14
N GLY A 671 -7.28 13.16 11.06
CA GLY A 671 -7.40 14.42 11.79
C GLY A 671 -6.15 15.28 11.74
N THR A 672 -6.11 16.26 12.62
CA THR A 672 -4.95 17.11 12.87
C THR A 672 -4.59 17.10 14.36
N TRP A 673 -3.32 17.34 14.69
CA TRP A 673 -2.86 17.43 16.07
C TRP A 673 -2.09 18.73 16.25
N LEU A 674 -2.51 19.53 17.22
CA LEU A 674 -1.89 20.80 17.57
C LEU A 674 -1.12 20.63 18.88
N LEU A 675 0.19 20.78 18.83
CA LEU A 675 1.06 20.86 20.00
C LEU A 675 1.18 22.32 20.43
N GLN A 676 0.86 22.61 21.68
CA GLN A 676 0.78 23.97 22.23
C GLN A 676 1.16 23.98 23.72
N SER A 677 1.34 25.16 24.32
CA SER A 677 1.59 25.29 25.76
C SER A 677 0.52 24.58 26.60
N ALA A 678 0.94 23.88 27.67
CA ALA A 678 0.02 23.19 28.58
C ALA A 678 -0.90 24.14 29.37
N GLU A 679 -0.51 25.42 29.50
CA GLU A 679 -1.33 26.48 30.11
C GLU A 679 -2.34 27.09 29.12
N SER A 680 -2.32 26.68 27.85
CA SER A 680 -3.24 27.17 26.83
C SER A 680 -4.62 26.53 26.97
N ASP A 681 -5.65 27.35 27.08
CA ASP A 681 -7.05 26.92 26.93
C ASP A 681 -7.48 26.75 25.47
N ALA A 682 -6.57 27.00 24.50
CA ALA A 682 -6.92 26.93 23.09
C ALA A 682 -7.20 25.48 22.67
N THR A 683 -8.23 25.32 21.85
CA THR A 683 -8.59 24.02 21.26
C THR A 683 -8.04 23.92 19.84
N ASN A 684 -7.76 22.71 19.37
CA ASN A 684 -7.36 22.52 17.99
C ASN A 684 -8.54 22.82 17.04
N GLN A 685 -8.42 23.89 16.26
CA GLN A 685 -9.41 24.33 15.27
C GLN A 685 -8.94 24.13 13.82
N TRP A 686 -7.75 23.57 13.61
CA TRP A 686 -7.19 23.38 12.27
C TRP A 686 -7.87 22.22 11.57
N SER A 687 -8.64 22.53 10.55
CA SER A 687 -9.38 21.55 9.76
C SER A 687 -8.96 21.59 8.30
N LEU A 688 -9.13 20.46 7.61
CA LEU A 688 -8.96 20.40 6.17
C LEU A 688 -10.02 21.29 5.50
N CYS A 689 -9.59 22.22 4.65
CA CYS A 689 -10.46 23.03 3.84
C CYS A 689 -11.17 22.14 2.83
N GLU A 690 -12.51 22.22 2.78
CA GLU A 690 -13.25 21.59 1.70
C GLU A 690 -12.89 22.29 0.38
N PRO A 691 -12.60 21.55 -0.70
CA PRO A 691 -12.36 22.17 -1.99
C PRO A 691 -13.57 23.05 -2.34
N PRO A 692 -13.38 24.30 -2.79
CA PRO A 692 -14.50 25.20 -3.00
C PRO A 692 -15.52 24.58 -3.95
N THR A 693 -16.77 24.52 -3.48
CA THR A 693 -17.94 24.09 -4.27
C THR A 693 -18.23 25.01 -5.44
N ASP A 694 -17.62 26.20 -5.46
CA ASP A 694 -17.64 27.14 -6.57
C ASP A 694 -16.24 27.20 -7.20
N ARG A 695 -16.05 26.48 -8.30
CA ARG A 695 -15.07 26.91 -9.30
C ARG A 695 -15.84 27.77 -10.28
N GLU A 696 -15.77 29.08 -10.07
CA GLU A 696 -15.95 30.04 -11.16
C GLU A 696 -15.16 29.55 -12.38
N GLU A 697 -15.79 29.71 -13.54
CA GLU A 697 -15.23 29.45 -14.86
C GLU A 697 -13.92 30.22 -15.03
N VAL A 698 -12.79 29.58 -14.74
CA VAL A 698 -11.49 30.09 -15.18
C VAL A 698 -11.41 29.86 -16.68
N SER A 699 -11.62 30.95 -17.42
CA SER A 699 -11.30 31.11 -18.84
C SER A 699 -10.00 30.36 -19.19
N PRO A 700 -10.04 29.34 -20.06
CA PRO A 700 -8.82 28.77 -20.60
C PRO A 700 -8.32 29.69 -21.71
N LEU A 701 -7.12 30.24 -21.56
CA LEU A 701 -6.14 30.53 -22.63
C LEU A 701 -5.04 31.47 -22.10
N GLU A 702 -3.86 30.92 -21.82
CA GLU A 702 -2.58 31.56 -22.16
C GLU A 702 -1.56 30.43 -22.43
N GLU A 703 -0.77 30.63 -23.47
CA GLU A 703 -0.33 29.62 -24.44
C GLU A 703 0.91 28.82 -24.01
N ILE A 704 0.94 27.52 -24.36
CA ILE A 704 2.19 26.74 -24.48
C ILE A 704 2.61 26.78 -25.95
N PRO A 705 3.90 27.00 -26.28
CA PRO A 705 4.34 27.22 -27.66
C PRO A 705 4.04 26.02 -28.57
N GLU A 706 3.37 26.31 -29.68
CA GLU A 706 3.08 25.39 -30.76
C GLU A 706 4.36 24.80 -31.37
N ILE A 707 4.46 23.47 -31.39
CA ILE A 707 5.16 22.80 -32.46
C ILE A 707 4.22 22.87 -33.66
N MET A 708 4.62 23.66 -34.65
CA MET A 708 3.90 23.90 -35.90
C MET A 708 3.42 22.60 -36.55
N ASP A 709 2.11 22.37 -36.53
CA ASP A 709 1.42 21.55 -37.52
C ASP A 709 0.40 22.44 -38.23
N ASN A 710 0.78 22.91 -39.43
CA ASN A 710 -0.07 23.71 -40.29
C ASN A 710 -1.33 22.92 -40.68
N ARG A 711 -2.53 23.29 -40.16
CA ARG A 711 -3.86 23.15 -40.80
C ARG A 711 -4.99 23.81 -39.97
N PRO A 712 -6.11 24.20 -40.61
CA PRO A 712 -6.85 25.43 -40.31
C PRO A 712 -7.90 25.31 -39.18
N ASN A 713 -8.20 26.45 -38.54
CA ASN A 713 -9.28 26.75 -37.59
C ASN A 713 -10.37 25.67 -37.45
N ALA A 714 -10.31 24.90 -36.35
CA ALA A 714 -11.34 23.92 -36.00
C ALA A 714 -12.55 24.61 -35.34
N GLY A 715 -13.70 24.59 -36.02
CA GLY A 715 -14.98 24.94 -35.42
C GLY A 715 -15.40 23.94 -34.33
N SER A 716 -16.45 24.28 -33.57
CA SER A 716 -17.09 23.32 -32.67
C SER A 716 -17.53 22.07 -33.45
N PRO A 717 -17.32 20.86 -32.90
CA PRO A 717 -17.65 19.62 -33.61
C PRO A 717 -19.16 19.53 -33.88
N GLN A 718 -19.54 19.26 -35.13
CA GLN A 718 -20.93 19.10 -35.53
C GLN A 718 -21.43 17.71 -35.08
N MET A 719 -22.55 17.68 -34.35
CA MET A 719 -23.15 16.43 -33.86
C MET A 719 -23.95 15.74 -34.97
N GLU A 720 -23.57 14.52 -35.32
CA GLU A 720 -24.29 13.68 -36.30
C GLU A 720 -25.42 12.91 -35.61
N VAL A 721 -26.57 12.75 -36.26
CA VAL A 721 -27.66 11.93 -35.72
C VAL A 721 -27.51 10.50 -36.21
N ILE A 722 -27.51 9.53 -35.29
CA ILE A 722 -27.42 8.11 -35.64
C ILE A 722 -28.65 7.72 -36.48
N PRO A 723 -28.45 7.11 -37.66
CA PRO A 723 -29.55 6.73 -38.53
C PRO A 723 -30.49 5.73 -37.85
N ARG A 724 -31.79 5.91 -38.14
CA ARG A 724 -32.85 4.99 -37.74
C ARG A 724 -33.31 4.21 -38.96
N ILE A 725 -33.32 2.90 -38.84
CA ILE A 725 -33.69 1.97 -39.92
C ILE A 725 -34.64 0.89 -39.40
N SER A 726 -35.31 0.24 -40.35
CA SER A 726 -36.03 -1.00 -40.10
C SER A 726 -35.35 -2.10 -40.90
N ILE A 727 -35.25 -3.29 -40.31
CA ILE A 727 -34.70 -4.48 -40.93
C ILE A 727 -35.74 -5.59 -40.86
N SER A 728 -35.70 -6.52 -41.80
CA SER A 728 -36.61 -7.67 -41.87
C SER A 728 -35.86 -9.00 -41.92
N THR A 729 -34.52 -8.99 -42.01
CA THR A 729 -33.72 -10.21 -42.07
C THR A 729 -32.44 -10.14 -41.24
N ALA A 730 -31.96 -11.30 -40.79
CA ALA A 730 -30.66 -11.41 -40.10
C ALA A 730 -29.46 -10.99 -40.97
N ARG A 731 -29.60 -11.09 -42.31
CA ARG A 731 -28.55 -10.67 -43.24
C ARG A 731 -28.37 -9.15 -43.25
N GLU A 732 -29.45 -8.39 -43.15
CA GLU A 732 -29.39 -6.93 -43.05
C GLU A 732 -28.71 -6.50 -41.74
N PHE A 733 -28.96 -7.21 -40.63
CA PHE A 733 -28.24 -6.96 -39.38
C PHE A 733 -26.75 -7.30 -39.49
N GLN A 734 -26.38 -8.41 -40.14
CA GLN A 734 -24.97 -8.73 -40.40
C GLN A 734 -24.26 -7.60 -41.17
N ILE A 735 -24.91 -7.04 -42.19
CA ILE A 735 -24.35 -5.90 -42.95
C ILE A 735 -24.11 -4.68 -42.04
N ILE A 736 -25.00 -4.43 -41.07
CA ILE A 736 -24.82 -3.35 -40.10
C ILE A 736 -23.60 -3.61 -39.20
N VAL A 737 -23.45 -4.85 -38.71
CA VAL A 737 -22.30 -5.25 -37.89
C VAL A 737 -20.99 -5.13 -38.67
N ASP A 738 -20.98 -5.58 -39.93
CA ASP A 738 -19.81 -5.52 -40.83
C ASP A 738 -19.40 -4.07 -41.14
N ASN A 739 -20.36 -3.14 -41.22
CA ASN A 739 -20.10 -1.72 -41.43
C ASN A 739 -19.55 -1.00 -40.17
N ALA A 740 -19.60 -1.63 -38.99
CA ALA A 740 -19.05 -1.13 -37.73
C ALA A 740 -19.47 0.31 -37.35
N LYS A 741 -20.70 0.71 -37.73
CA LYS A 741 -21.30 2.00 -37.37
C LYS A 741 -22.54 1.81 -36.50
N PRO A 742 -22.78 2.68 -35.51
CA PRO A 742 -23.97 2.60 -34.68
C PRO A 742 -25.23 2.87 -35.51
N MET A 743 -26.30 2.15 -35.20
CA MET A 743 -27.59 2.23 -35.89
C MET A 743 -28.74 2.02 -34.90
N ILE A 744 -29.83 2.78 -35.05
CA ILE A 744 -31.07 2.54 -34.31
C ILE A 744 -31.99 1.66 -35.16
N LEU A 745 -32.33 0.48 -34.66
CA LEU A 745 -33.28 -0.44 -35.27
C LEU A 745 -34.67 -0.19 -34.66
N SER A 746 -35.66 -0.01 -35.51
CA SER A 746 -37.04 0.28 -35.12
C SER A 746 -38.04 -0.67 -35.77
N GLY A 747 -39.15 -0.91 -35.08
CA GLY A 747 -40.23 -1.79 -35.55
C GLY A 747 -39.99 -3.28 -35.29
N LEU A 748 -38.95 -3.65 -34.54
CA LEU A 748 -38.68 -5.04 -34.16
C LEU A 748 -39.40 -5.41 -32.86
N ASP A 749 -39.77 -6.68 -32.73
CA ASP A 749 -40.51 -7.20 -31.58
C ASP A 749 -39.56 -7.72 -30.49
N ILE A 750 -39.33 -6.89 -29.46
CA ILE A 750 -38.52 -7.24 -28.28
C ILE A 750 -39.30 -8.00 -27.19
N GLY A 751 -40.56 -8.37 -27.45
CA GLY A 751 -41.43 -9.11 -26.54
C GLY A 751 -42.46 -8.26 -25.80
N SER A 752 -43.24 -8.91 -24.93
CA SER A 752 -44.30 -8.26 -24.15
C SER A 752 -43.76 -7.23 -23.15
N CYS A 753 -42.47 -7.28 -22.82
CA CYS A 753 -41.80 -6.37 -21.88
C CYS A 753 -42.02 -4.89 -22.20
N GLN A 754 -42.17 -4.53 -23.48
CA GLN A 754 -42.43 -3.15 -23.91
C GLN A 754 -43.73 -2.58 -23.31
N LYS A 755 -44.73 -3.44 -23.05
CA LYS A 755 -46.01 -3.06 -22.44
C LYS A 755 -46.11 -3.48 -20.97
N SER A 756 -45.53 -4.62 -20.60
CA SER A 756 -45.75 -5.22 -19.29
C SER A 756 -44.83 -4.70 -18.19
N TRP A 757 -43.60 -4.24 -18.49
CA TRP A 757 -42.61 -3.85 -17.47
C TRP A 757 -42.90 -2.48 -16.83
N THR A 758 -44.08 -2.32 -16.23
CA THR A 758 -44.38 -1.18 -15.34
C THR A 758 -43.65 -1.32 -14.00
N LYS A 759 -43.62 -0.26 -13.18
CA LYS A 759 -43.05 -0.31 -11.82
C LYS A 759 -43.62 -1.48 -11.01
N GLU A 760 -44.95 -1.59 -10.97
CA GLU A 760 -45.68 -2.59 -10.20
C GLU A 760 -45.42 -4.00 -10.71
N TYR A 761 -45.33 -4.17 -12.03
CA TYR A 761 -45.01 -5.46 -12.63
C TYR A 761 -43.59 -5.90 -12.28
N LEU A 762 -42.60 -5.02 -12.44
CA LEU A 762 -41.19 -5.34 -12.16
C LEU A 762 -41.00 -5.69 -10.68
N GLU A 763 -41.64 -4.96 -9.76
CA GLU A 763 -41.64 -5.30 -8.33
C GLU A 763 -42.18 -6.69 -8.05
N LYS A 764 -43.30 -7.06 -8.68
CA LYS A 764 -43.94 -8.35 -8.52
C LYS A 764 -43.12 -9.48 -9.15
N ALA A 765 -42.56 -9.25 -10.34
CA ALA A 765 -41.85 -10.27 -11.11
C ALA A 765 -40.43 -10.54 -10.59
N ILE A 766 -39.74 -9.51 -10.07
CA ILE A 766 -38.40 -9.65 -9.48
C ILE A 766 -38.47 -10.00 -7.98
N GLY A 767 -39.50 -9.53 -7.29
CA GLY A 767 -39.67 -9.64 -5.84
C GLY A 767 -39.09 -8.42 -5.12
N ARG A 768 -39.88 -7.81 -4.23
CA ARG A 768 -39.48 -6.59 -3.50
C ARG A 768 -38.25 -6.81 -2.61
N ASP A 769 -38.12 -7.97 -1.98
CA ASP A 769 -37.06 -8.36 -1.05
C ASP A 769 -35.75 -8.81 -1.74
N ARG A 770 -35.78 -9.00 -3.06
CA ARG A 770 -34.60 -9.40 -3.85
C ARG A 770 -33.48 -8.37 -3.67
N LYS A 771 -32.30 -8.81 -3.22
CA LYS A 771 -31.14 -7.94 -3.07
C LYS A 771 -30.50 -7.64 -4.43
N VAL A 772 -30.28 -6.36 -4.72
CA VAL A 772 -29.59 -5.85 -5.91
C VAL A 772 -28.47 -4.90 -5.51
N VAL A 773 -27.43 -4.81 -6.32
CA VAL A 773 -26.31 -3.87 -6.13
C VAL A 773 -26.46 -2.73 -7.12
N VAL A 774 -26.58 -1.51 -6.60
CA VAL A 774 -26.82 -0.30 -7.39
C VAL A 774 -25.69 0.70 -7.20
N HIS A 775 -25.49 1.55 -8.21
CA HIS A 775 -24.62 2.71 -8.15
C HIS A 775 -25.47 3.88 -7.68
N GLU A 776 -25.20 4.39 -6.47
CA GLU A 776 -25.95 5.50 -5.88
C GLU A 776 -25.08 6.76 -5.90
N ALA A 777 -25.50 7.76 -6.68
CA ALA A 777 -24.76 8.99 -6.93
C ALA A 777 -25.39 10.17 -6.19
N LYS A 778 -24.55 11.12 -5.76
CA LYS A 778 -25.02 12.39 -5.19
C LYS A 778 -25.21 13.47 -6.25
N SER A 779 -24.47 13.40 -7.34
CA SER A 779 -24.55 14.29 -8.49
C SER A 779 -25.29 13.66 -9.67
N GLU A 780 -25.75 14.49 -10.60
CA GLU A 780 -26.41 14.04 -11.83
C GLU A 780 -25.49 13.23 -12.73
N ASN A 781 -24.19 13.50 -12.71
CA ASN A 781 -23.22 12.77 -13.50
C ASN A 781 -22.45 11.81 -12.62
N MET A 782 -22.44 10.54 -13.00
CA MET A 782 -21.50 9.58 -12.44
C MET A 782 -20.15 9.69 -13.16
N ASN A 783 -19.07 9.62 -12.39
CA ASN A 783 -17.71 9.61 -12.89
C ASN A 783 -16.96 8.43 -12.27
N PHE A 784 -16.48 7.52 -13.10
CA PHE A 784 -15.81 6.30 -12.66
C PHE A 784 -14.40 6.56 -12.09
N GLN A 785 -13.73 7.63 -12.51
CA GLN A 785 -12.39 7.97 -12.05
C GLN A 785 -12.41 8.63 -10.67
N THR A 786 -13.31 9.61 -10.46
CA THR A 786 -13.49 10.24 -9.14
C THR A 786 -14.34 9.40 -8.19
N LYS A 787 -15.01 8.37 -8.70
CA LYS A 787 -15.92 7.47 -7.95
C LYS A 787 -16.93 8.25 -7.11
N ASN A 788 -17.60 9.22 -7.71
CA ASN A 788 -18.61 10.05 -7.05
C ASN A 788 -19.96 9.33 -6.81
N PHE A 789 -19.96 8.00 -6.81
CA PHE A 789 -21.09 7.11 -6.53
C PHE A 789 -20.64 5.96 -5.63
N ALA A 790 -21.57 5.39 -4.86
CA ALA A 790 -21.32 4.22 -4.01
C ALA A 790 -21.99 2.96 -4.56
N TYR A 791 -21.39 1.78 -4.33
CA TYR A 791 -22.04 0.51 -4.56
C TYR A 791 -22.88 0.15 -3.33
N VAL A 792 -24.19 0.11 -3.48
CA VAL A 792 -25.13 -0.13 -2.38
C VAL A 792 -25.95 -1.38 -2.66
N THR A 793 -25.90 -2.34 -1.72
CA THR A 793 -26.79 -3.50 -1.75
C THR A 793 -28.10 -3.13 -1.07
N LYS A 794 -29.21 -3.14 -1.80
CA LYS A 794 -30.55 -2.85 -1.25
C LYS A 794 -31.61 -3.78 -1.83
N GLU A 795 -32.78 -3.75 -1.21
CA GLU A 795 -33.96 -4.48 -1.69
C GLU A 795 -34.47 -3.85 -2.99
N PHE A 796 -34.82 -4.67 -3.97
CA PHE A 796 -35.26 -4.21 -5.28
C PHE A 796 -36.48 -3.29 -5.18
N GLY A 797 -37.41 -3.59 -4.27
CA GLY A 797 -38.57 -2.73 -4.00
C GLY A 797 -38.16 -1.34 -3.51
N THR A 798 -37.21 -1.25 -2.57
CA THR A 798 -36.68 0.05 -2.11
C THR A 798 -35.98 0.80 -3.22
N PHE A 799 -35.13 0.13 -3.99
CA PHE A 799 -34.43 0.74 -5.13
C PHE A 799 -35.41 1.31 -6.17
N ILE A 800 -36.41 0.52 -6.57
CA ILE A 800 -37.34 0.95 -7.60
C ILE A 800 -38.27 2.06 -7.09
N ASP A 801 -38.67 2.04 -5.82
CA ASP A 801 -39.38 3.17 -5.21
C ASP A 801 -38.53 4.46 -5.29
N GLU A 802 -37.27 4.39 -4.85
CA GLU A 802 -36.36 5.55 -4.80
C GLU A 802 -36.09 6.17 -6.18
N ILE A 803 -35.86 5.37 -7.24
CA ILE A 803 -35.58 5.95 -8.58
C ILE A 803 -36.82 6.60 -9.21
N TYR A 804 -38.02 6.08 -8.93
CA TYR A 804 -39.28 6.70 -9.38
C TYR A 804 -39.60 7.96 -8.59
N ASP A 805 -39.10 8.08 -7.36
CA ASP A 805 -39.12 9.31 -6.56
C ASP A 805 -38.00 10.30 -6.95
N GLY A 806 -37.20 9.99 -7.99
CA GLY A 806 -36.18 10.89 -8.54
C GLY A 806 -34.77 10.66 -8.00
N SER A 807 -34.51 9.55 -7.31
CA SER A 807 -33.18 9.23 -6.80
C SER A 807 -32.18 8.91 -7.92
N ARG A 808 -30.97 9.47 -7.80
CA ARG A 808 -29.88 9.37 -8.79
C ARG A 808 -29.14 8.04 -8.66
N GLN A 809 -29.79 6.96 -9.10
CA GLN A 809 -29.24 5.62 -8.99
C GLN A 809 -29.23 4.86 -10.30
N TYR A 810 -28.30 3.92 -10.44
CA TYR A 810 -28.13 3.08 -11.61
C TYR A 810 -27.85 1.62 -11.27
N LEU A 811 -28.67 0.72 -11.79
CA LEU A 811 -28.50 -0.72 -11.72
C LEU A 811 -27.98 -1.25 -13.05
N ARG A 812 -26.88 -2.01 -12.99
CA ARG A 812 -26.48 -2.99 -14.02
C ARG A 812 -26.50 -4.36 -13.34
N SER A 813 -27.39 -5.24 -13.75
CA SER A 813 -27.47 -6.56 -13.12
C SER A 813 -26.20 -7.39 -13.35
N ILE A 814 -25.95 -8.29 -12.40
CA ILE A 814 -24.85 -9.26 -12.40
C ILE A 814 -25.44 -10.65 -12.18
N SER A 815 -24.65 -11.71 -12.43
CA SER A 815 -25.14 -13.06 -12.20
C SER A 815 -25.57 -13.29 -10.75
N SER A 816 -26.74 -13.90 -10.58
CA SER A 816 -27.34 -14.22 -9.28
C SER A 816 -26.76 -15.46 -8.61
N ILE A 817 -26.11 -16.34 -9.39
CA ILE A 817 -25.52 -17.61 -8.92
C ILE A 817 -24.07 -17.40 -8.52
N ASN A 818 -23.26 -16.84 -9.42
CA ASN A 818 -21.86 -16.57 -9.16
C ASN A 818 -21.37 -15.34 -9.94
N PRO A 819 -21.61 -14.13 -9.42
CA PRO A 819 -21.30 -12.88 -10.11
C PRO A 819 -19.81 -12.66 -10.43
N SER A 820 -18.90 -13.43 -9.81
CA SER A 820 -17.46 -13.37 -10.09
C SER A 820 -16.99 -14.33 -11.19
N GLU A 821 -17.83 -15.29 -11.59
CA GLU A 821 -17.46 -16.35 -12.55
C GLU A 821 -18.40 -16.48 -13.74
N ARG A 822 -19.65 -15.98 -13.64
CA ARG A 822 -20.67 -16.10 -14.67
C ARG A 822 -21.13 -14.73 -15.13
N ALA A 823 -21.19 -14.56 -16.45
CA ALA A 823 -21.79 -13.40 -17.09
C ALA A 823 -23.28 -13.29 -16.73
N ALA A 824 -23.79 -12.06 -16.67
CA ALA A 824 -25.20 -11.81 -16.39
C ALA A 824 -26.06 -12.41 -17.52
N ASN A 825 -27.14 -13.08 -17.15
CA ASN A 825 -28.12 -13.64 -18.06
C ASN A 825 -29.53 -13.34 -17.53
N LEU A 826 -30.26 -12.45 -18.20
CA LEU A 826 -31.58 -11.98 -17.76
C LEU A 826 -32.52 -13.13 -17.38
N ALA A 827 -32.65 -14.15 -18.23
CA ALA A 827 -33.55 -15.27 -18.01
C ALA A 827 -33.17 -16.12 -16.80
N GLN A 828 -31.88 -16.33 -16.55
CA GLN A 828 -31.39 -17.10 -15.40
C GLN A 828 -31.44 -16.27 -14.11
N ASP A 829 -31.09 -14.99 -14.19
CA ASP A 829 -30.93 -14.11 -13.03
C ASP A 829 -32.25 -13.55 -12.52
N PHE A 830 -33.23 -13.42 -13.42
CA PHE A 830 -34.59 -12.97 -13.15
C PHE A 830 -35.61 -13.88 -13.85
N PRO A 831 -35.84 -15.11 -13.35
CA PRO A 831 -36.75 -16.07 -13.99
C PRO A 831 -38.18 -15.54 -14.19
N GLY A 832 -38.65 -14.65 -13.30
CA GLY A 832 -39.95 -13.99 -13.44
C GLY A 832 -40.09 -13.07 -14.66
N LEU A 833 -38.97 -12.69 -15.29
CA LEU A 833 -38.93 -11.86 -16.51
C LEU A 833 -38.59 -12.65 -17.78
N GLN A 834 -38.24 -13.94 -17.66
CA GLN A 834 -37.73 -14.76 -18.76
C GLN A 834 -38.68 -14.81 -19.97
N GLY A 835 -40.00 -14.80 -19.73
CA GLY A 835 -41.01 -14.89 -20.78
C GLY A 835 -41.34 -13.55 -21.47
N ASP A 836 -40.88 -12.42 -20.92
CA ASP A 836 -41.33 -11.11 -21.40
C ASP A 836 -40.42 -10.49 -22.46
N PHE A 837 -39.11 -10.68 -22.31
CA PHE A 837 -38.10 -10.12 -23.21
C PHE A 837 -37.60 -11.19 -24.17
N ARG A 838 -37.56 -10.86 -25.46
CA ARG A 838 -36.93 -11.68 -26.49
C ARG A 838 -36.09 -10.83 -27.43
N LEU A 839 -34.99 -11.39 -27.92
CA LEU A 839 -34.31 -10.80 -29.07
C LEU A 839 -35.09 -11.17 -30.34
N PRO A 840 -35.36 -10.20 -31.23
CA PRO A 840 -35.98 -10.45 -32.53
C PRO A 840 -35.17 -11.47 -33.35
N PRO A 841 -35.81 -12.33 -34.17
CA PRO A 841 -35.12 -13.29 -35.03
C PRO A 841 -34.12 -12.65 -36.01
N GLU A 842 -34.35 -11.40 -36.41
CA GLU A 842 -33.47 -10.58 -37.24
C GLU A 842 -32.12 -10.32 -36.55
N LEU A 843 -32.01 -10.51 -35.24
CA LEU A 843 -30.77 -10.41 -34.46
C LEU A 843 -30.20 -11.77 -34.10
N SER A 844 -30.41 -12.82 -34.91
CA SER A 844 -29.91 -14.18 -34.63
C SER A 844 -28.40 -14.23 -34.38
N LEU A 845 -27.63 -13.38 -35.08
CA LEU A 845 -26.19 -13.22 -34.82
C LEU A 845 -25.89 -12.88 -33.36
N VAL A 846 -26.71 -12.02 -32.73
CA VAL A 846 -26.57 -11.62 -31.33
C VAL A 846 -26.88 -12.79 -30.40
N SER A 847 -27.96 -13.53 -30.66
CA SER A 847 -28.38 -14.63 -29.79
C SER A 847 -27.46 -15.85 -29.89
N GLU A 848 -26.97 -16.17 -31.09
CA GLU A 848 -26.02 -17.26 -31.34
C GLU A 848 -24.64 -16.98 -30.70
N ASN A 849 -24.24 -15.71 -30.62
CA ASN A 849 -22.93 -15.29 -30.10
C ASN A 849 -23.03 -14.55 -28.76
N ALA A 850 -24.14 -14.70 -28.04
CA ALA A 850 -24.42 -13.97 -26.81
C ALA A 850 -23.37 -14.25 -25.73
N HIS A 851 -22.84 -13.18 -25.13
CA HIS A 851 -21.94 -13.23 -23.99
C HIS A 851 -22.65 -12.92 -22.67
N SER A 852 -23.44 -11.84 -22.64
CA SER A 852 -24.18 -11.44 -21.43
C SER A 852 -25.43 -10.63 -21.79
N SER A 853 -26.44 -10.65 -20.92
CA SER A 853 -27.69 -9.87 -21.07
C SER A 853 -28.09 -9.16 -19.77
N PRO A 854 -27.28 -8.21 -19.26
CA PRO A 854 -27.64 -7.43 -18.07
C PRO A 854 -28.91 -6.60 -18.25
N LEU A 855 -29.74 -6.61 -17.20
CA LEU A 855 -30.84 -5.68 -16.98
C LEU A 855 -30.26 -4.34 -16.50
N ARG A 856 -30.68 -3.24 -17.14
CA ARG A 856 -30.23 -1.87 -16.83
C ARG A 856 -31.42 -1.01 -16.40
N LEU A 857 -31.39 -0.49 -15.17
CA LEU A 857 -32.37 0.48 -14.65
C LEU A 857 -31.66 1.74 -14.20
N SER A 858 -32.16 2.91 -14.54
CA SER A 858 -31.60 4.19 -14.10
C SER A 858 -32.71 5.15 -13.65
N GLY A 859 -32.49 5.87 -12.54
CA GLY A 859 -33.18 7.13 -12.26
C GLY A 859 -32.58 8.30 -13.05
N PRO A 860 -32.79 9.57 -12.65
CA PRO A 860 -32.25 10.74 -13.33
C PRO A 860 -30.74 10.90 -13.10
N VAL A 861 -29.93 10.07 -13.76
CA VAL A 861 -28.46 10.07 -13.63
C VAL A 861 -27.77 9.74 -14.96
N VAL A 862 -26.72 10.49 -15.28
CA VAL A 862 -25.86 10.33 -16.46
C VAL A 862 -24.72 9.35 -16.16
N LEU A 863 -24.51 8.40 -17.06
CA LEU A 863 -23.39 7.46 -17.01
C LEU A 863 -22.09 8.10 -17.52
N TRP A 864 -20.96 7.77 -16.90
CA TRP A 864 -19.64 8.21 -17.37
C TRP A 864 -19.37 7.77 -18.81
N LEU A 865 -18.56 8.54 -19.52
CA LEU A 865 -18.07 8.17 -20.85
C LEU A 865 -17.14 6.95 -20.74
N HIS A 866 -17.45 5.87 -21.46
CA HIS A 866 -16.71 4.62 -21.49
C HIS A 866 -16.75 3.99 -22.89
N TYR A 867 -15.96 2.94 -23.13
CA TYR A 867 -16.14 2.07 -24.29
C TYR A 867 -16.31 0.63 -23.84
N ASP A 868 -17.00 -0.15 -24.67
CA ASP A 868 -17.13 -1.59 -24.49
C ASP A 868 -16.26 -2.30 -25.53
N VAL A 869 -15.55 -3.35 -25.14
CA VAL A 869 -14.69 -4.11 -26.06
C VAL A 869 -15.52 -5.01 -26.98
N MET A 870 -16.62 -5.56 -26.47
CA MET A 870 -17.56 -6.37 -27.24
C MET A 870 -18.64 -5.50 -27.89
N ALA A 871 -19.07 -5.90 -29.08
CA ALA A 871 -20.28 -5.37 -29.69
C ALA A 871 -21.49 -5.64 -28.79
N ASN A 872 -22.45 -4.72 -28.79
CA ASN A 872 -23.68 -4.92 -28.02
C ASN A 872 -24.90 -4.27 -28.68
N VAL A 873 -26.08 -4.77 -28.30
CA VAL A 873 -27.35 -4.14 -28.61
C VAL A 873 -28.01 -3.67 -27.32
N LEU A 874 -28.45 -2.42 -27.29
CA LEU A 874 -29.16 -1.82 -26.17
C LEU A 874 -30.65 -1.71 -26.54
N CYS A 875 -31.46 -2.61 -25.99
CA CYS A 875 -32.91 -2.64 -26.19
C CYS A 875 -33.58 -1.74 -25.14
N GLN A 876 -34.15 -0.62 -25.57
CA GLN A 876 -34.86 0.31 -24.70
C GLN A 876 -36.29 -0.20 -24.45
N VAL A 877 -36.63 -0.47 -23.19
CA VAL A 877 -37.93 -1.07 -22.82
C VAL A 877 -38.90 -0.02 -22.29
N GLN A 878 -38.47 0.82 -21.35
CA GLN A 878 -39.28 1.90 -20.76
C GLN A 878 -38.46 3.19 -20.64
N GLY A 879 -39.16 4.32 -20.74
CA GLY A 879 -38.58 5.67 -20.73
C GLY A 879 -37.81 6.00 -22.00
N ASP A 880 -37.36 7.25 -22.10
CA ASP A 880 -36.52 7.73 -23.18
C ASP A 880 -35.07 7.84 -22.74
N LYS A 881 -34.14 7.50 -23.65
CA LYS A 881 -32.71 7.55 -23.37
C LYS A 881 -31.96 8.24 -24.49
N ARG A 882 -31.15 9.23 -24.14
CA ARG A 882 -30.21 9.89 -25.03
C ARG A 882 -28.82 9.31 -24.82
N LEU A 883 -28.13 8.99 -25.91
CA LEU A 883 -26.73 8.59 -25.89
C LEU A 883 -25.94 9.50 -26.81
N VAL A 884 -24.70 9.79 -26.41
CA VAL A 884 -23.70 10.41 -27.28
C VAL A 884 -22.57 9.42 -27.43
N LEU A 885 -22.22 9.10 -28.67
CA LEU A 885 -21.25 8.12 -29.07
C LEU A 885 -20.14 8.76 -29.90
N TYR A 886 -18.93 8.21 -29.82
CA TYR A 886 -17.77 8.63 -30.61
C TYR A 886 -17.11 7.42 -31.25
N PRO A 887 -16.63 7.55 -32.50
CA PRO A 887 -15.87 6.49 -33.14
C PRO A 887 -14.56 6.23 -32.38
N PRO A 888 -14.00 5.00 -32.47
CA PRO A 888 -12.73 4.65 -31.82
C PRO A 888 -11.56 5.59 -32.15
N SER A 889 -11.59 6.25 -33.31
CA SER A 889 -10.59 7.25 -33.75
C SER A 889 -10.53 8.50 -32.86
N ASP A 890 -11.54 8.75 -32.02
CA ASP A 890 -11.58 9.87 -31.08
C ASP A 890 -10.99 9.54 -29.70
N ALA A 891 -10.64 8.28 -29.43
CA ALA A 891 -10.21 7.84 -28.09
C ALA A 891 -9.05 8.66 -27.50
N LEU A 892 -8.08 9.07 -28.33
CA LEU A 892 -6.94 9.88 -27.89
C LEU A 892 -7.31 11.31 -27.47
N ARG A 893 -8.46 11.83 -27.93
CA ARG A 893 -8.97 13.17 -27.60
C ARG A 893 -9.95 13.15 -26.43
N LEU A 894 -10.37 11.97 -25.99
CA LEU A 894 -11.41 11.78 -24.99
C LEU A 894 -10.84 11.33 -23.62
N GLY A 895 -9.57 11.59 -23.31
CA GLY A 895 -9.05 11.49 -21.94
C GLY A 895 -9.06 10.08 -21.31
N PHE A 896 -8.76 9.04 -22.09
CA PHE A 896 -8.60 7.68 -21.58
C PHE A 896 -7.16 7.43 -21.10
N ALA A 897 -7.00 7.06 -19.83
CA ALA A 897 -5.70 6.66 -19.30
C ALA A 897 -5.27 5.28 -19.86
N PRO A 898 -3.96 4.97 -19.92
CA PRO A 898 -3.48 3.69 -20.44
C PRO A 898 -4.09 2.47 -19.73
N GLY A 899 -4.90 1.70 -20.47
CA GLY A 899 -5.58 0.49 -19.98
C GLY A 899 -6.84 0.77 -19.15
N ALA A 900 -7.35 2.01 -19.15
CA ALA A 900 -8.64 2.34 -18.58
C ALA A 900 -9.73 2.31 -19.68
N SER A 901 -10.90 1.77 -19.35
CA SER A 901 -12.08 1.73 -20.23
C SER A 901 -13.04 2.90 -20.04
N SER A 902 -12.69 3.88 -19.20
CA SER A 902 -13.51 5.05 -18.86
C SER A 902 -12.71 6.35 -18.94
N SER A 903 -13.35 7.40 -19.44
CA SER A 903 -12.79 8.74 -19.64
C SER A 903 -12.76 9.60 -18.37
N SER A 904 -11.84 10.57 -18.33
CA SER A 904 -11.82 11.66 -17.35
C SER A 904 -12.77 12.81 -17.71
N ILE A 905 -13.23 12.88 -18.96
CA ILE A 905 -14.04 13.96 -19.50
C ILE A 905 -15.52 13.70 -19.21
N ASN A 906 -16.19 14.72 -18.68
CA ASN A 906 -17.64 14.71 -18.54
C ASN A 906 -18.27 15.54 -19.67
N LEU A 907 -19.06 14.90 -20.52
CA LEU A 907 -19.63 15.53 -21.71
C LEU A 907 -20.95 16.24 -21.43
N PHE A 908 -21.71 15.75 -20.45
CA PHE A 908 -22.92 16.39 -19.95
C PHE A 908 -22.59 17.03 -18.60
N GLN A 909 -22.77 18.34 -18.47
CA GLN A 909 -22.69 19.02 -17.19
C GLN A 909 -23.94 18.78 -16.36
N ASN A 910 -25.13 18.75 -16.97
CA ASN A 910 -26.42 18.52 -16.30
C ASN A 910 -27.38 17.68 -17.15
N LEU A 911 -28.44 17.14 -16.53
CA LEU A 911 -29.47 16.33 -17.21
C LEU A 911 -30.20 17.09 -18.34
N SER A 912 -30.31 18.41 -18.22
CA SER A 912 -31.03 19.30 -19.14
C SER A 912 -30.20 19.79 -20.33
N ASP A 913 -28.90 19.44 -20.40
CA ASP A 913 -28.01 19.96 -21.43
C ASP A 913 -28.48 19.55 -22.84
N THR A 914 -28.72 20.54 -23.68
CA THR A 914 -29.13 20.29 -25.07
C THR A 914 -27.96 19.93 -25.98
N SER A 915 -26.74 20.35 -25.62
CA SER A 915 -25.51 20.11 -26.40
C SER A 915 -24.36 19.61 -25.51
N PRO A 916 -23.73 18.46 -25.83
CA PRO A 916 -22.60 17.94 -25.05
C PRO A 916 -21.31 18.72 -25.31
N LEU A 917 -20.47 18.90 -24.28
CA LEU A 917 -19.16 19.55 -24.36
C LEU A 917 -18.10 18.63 -24.99
N SER A 918 -18.26 18.36 -26.28
CA SER A 918 -17.35 17.52 -27.05
C SER A 918 -16.02 18.25 -27.28
N PRO A 919 -14.86 17.63 -27.01
CA PRO A 919 -13.57 18.23 -27.32
C PRO A 919 -13.42 18.58 -28.81
N PRO A 920 -12.65 19.61 -29.18
CA PRO A 920 -12.37 19.94 -30.58
C PRO A 920 -11.81 18.75 -31.36
N ASN A 921 -12.09 18.69 -32.66
CA ASN A 921 -11.65 17.62 -33.56
C ASN A 921 -12.19 16.22 -33.21
N THR A 922 -13.29 16.12 -32.46
CA THR A 922 -14.04 14.86 -32.25
C THR A 922 -15.26 14.79 -33.17
N HIS A 923 -15.84 13.59 -33.31
CA HIS A 923 -16.94 13.27 -34.20
C HIS A 923 -18.13 12.72 -33.38
N PRO A 924 -18.83 13.56 -32.59
CA PRO A 924 -19.95 13.14 -31.76
C PRO A 924 -21.15 12.67 -32.59
N HIS A 925 -21.74 11.54 -32.20
CA HIS A 925 -22.94 10.96 -32.78
C HIS A 925 -24.03 10.84 -31.71
N GLU A 926 -25.25 11.29 -31.99
CA GLU A 926 -26.37 11.25 -31.06
C GLU A 926 -27.36 10.13 -31.40
N ALA A 927 -27.74 9.33 -30.39
CA ALA A 927 -28.89 8.44 -30.43
C ALA A 927 -29.95 8.86 -29.43
N ARG A 928 -31.22 8.95 -29.86
CA ARG A 928 -32.39 9.11 -28.99
C ARG A 928 -33.28 7.89 -29.12
N LEU A 929 -33.34 7.10 -28.05
CA LEU A 929 -34.06 5.84 -27.99
C LEU A 929 -35.39 6.01 -27.28
N LYS A 930 -36.45 5.53 -27.93
CA LYS A 930 -37.81 5.40 -27.41
C LYS A 930 -38.08 3.95 -27.01
N PRO A 931 -39.13 3.67 -26.20
CA PRO A 931 -39.56 2.31 -25.91
C PRO A 931 -39.77 1.46 -27.18
N GLY A 932 -39.05 0.34 -27.29
CA GLY A 932 -39.05 -0.56 -28.45
C GLY A 932 -37.85 -0.38 -29.40
N ASP A 933 -37.07 0.68 -29.24
CA ASP A 933 -35.86 0.88 -30.05
C ASP A 933 -34.71 -0.01 -29.60
N ILE A 934 -33.90 -0.46 -30.57
CA ILE A 934 -32.67 -1.20 -30.33
C ILE A 934 -31.50 -0.42 -30.91
N LEU A 935 -30.55 0.01 -30.07
CA LEU A 935 -29.31 0.63 -30.54
C LEU A 935 -28.23 -0.43 -30.70
N PHE A 936 -27.70 -0.59 -31.90
CA PHE A 936 -26.45 -1.32 -32.11
C PHE A 936 -25.26 -0.42 -31.76
N ILE A 937 -24.42 -0.88 -30.83
CA ILE A 937 -23.16 -0.23 -30.44
C ILE A 937 -22.02 -1.14 -30.92
N PRO A 938 -21.24 -0.72 -31.94
CA PRO A 938 -20.11 -1.49 -32.42
C PRO A 938 -18.99 -1.55 -31.36
N PRO A 939 -18.05 -2.51 -31.45
CA PRO A 939 -16.98 -2.63 -30.47
C PRO A 939 -16.11 -1.36 -30.46
N LEU A 940 -15.63 -0.99 -29.27
CA LEU A 940 -14.75 0.16 -29.00
C LEU A 940 -15.37 1.54 -29.26
N TRP A 941 -16.65 1.62 -29.61
CA TRP A 941 -17.35 2.90 -29.67
C TRP A 941 -17.52 3.47 -28.26
N LEU A 942 -17.02 4.68 -28.09
CA LEU A 942 -17.05 5.38 -26.81
C LEU A 942 -18.42 6.00 -26.64
N HIS A 943 -19.05 5.87 -25.48
CA HIS A 943 -20.40 6.34 -25.27
C HIS A 943 -20.71 6.72 -23.82
N THR A 944 -21.66 7.64 -23.68
CA THR A 944 -22.30 8.04 -22.43
C THR A 944 -23.81 8.04 -22.63
N ALA A 945 -24.58 7.86 -21.56
CA ALA A 945 -26.03 7.79 -21.62
C ALA A 945 -26.67 8.69 -20.57
N ASN A 946 -27.71 9.41 -20.98
CA ASN A 946 -28.53 10.32 -20.18
C ASN A 946 -30.02 9.92 -20.34
N PRO A 947 -30.74 9.52 -19.28
CA PRO A 947 -32.18 9.33 -19.31
C PRO A 947 -32.90 10.68 -19.35
N THR A 948 -33.75 10.90 -20.35
CA THR A 948 -34.34 12.24 -20.59
C THR A 948 -35.66 12.47 -19.86
N ASN A 949 -36.37 11.41 -19.46
CA ASN A 949 -37.70 11.48 -18.87
C ASN A 949 -37.81 10.58 -17.62
N GLY A 950 -37.05 10.88 -16.57
CA GLY A 950 -37.11 10.16 -15.30
C GLY A 950 -36.46 8.77 -15.36
N VAL A 951 -37.24 7.72 -15.07
CA VAL A 951 -36.72 6.34 -15.01
C VAL A 951 -36.58 5.73 -16.40
N SER A 952 -35.46 5.06 -16.65
CA SER A 952 -35.25 4.27 -17.87
C SER A 952 -34.96 2.80 -17.54
N VAL A 953 -35.61 1.91 -18.28
CA VAL A 953 -35.41 0.46 -18.22
C VAL A 953 -34.95 -0.05 -19.59
N ALA A 954 -33.87 -0.81 -19.61
CA ALA A 954 -33.32 -1.39 -20.83
C ALA A 954 -32.71 -2.77 -20.56
N VAL A 955 -32.63 -3.59 -21.60
CA VAL A 955 -31.82 -4.82 -21.61
C VAL A 955 -30.67 -4.63 -22.57
N ASN A 956 -29.45 -4.88 -22.12
CA ASN A 956 -28.28 -4.71 -22.97
C ASN A 956 -27.64 -6.07 -23.21
N VAL A 957 -27.59 -6.51 -24.47
CA VAL A 957 -27.04 -7.82 -24.83
C VAL A 957 -25.70 -7.66 -25.52
N PHE A 958 -24.66 -8.18 -24.88
CA PHE A 958 -23.30 -8.22 -25.40
C PHE A 958 -23.09 -9.51 -26.18
N PHE A 959 -22.41 -9.45 -27.31
CA PHE A 959 -22.12 -10.62 -28.14
C PHE A 959 -20.73 -10.53 -28.75
N ARG A 960 -20.16 -11.70 -29.08
CA ARG A 960 -18.84 -11.79 -29.72
C ARG A 960 -19.02 -11.61 -31.23
N ASN A 961 -18.33 -10.62 -31.80
CA ASN A 961 -18.33 -10.35 -33.23
C ASN A 961 -16.95 -10.55 -33.89
N LEU A 962 -15.97 -11.04 -33.13
CA LEU A 962 -14.64 -11.41 -33.62
C LEU A 962 -14.42 -12.91 -33.42
N ASP A 963 -13.94 -13.61 -34.46
CA ASP A 963 -13.62 -15.03 -34.39
C ASP A 963 -12.44 -15.33 -33.45
N LYS A 964 -11.49 -14.39 -33.36
CA LYS A 964 -10.25 -14.49 -32.58
C LYS A 964 -9.83 -13.11 -32.06
N GLY A 965 -8.97 -13.08 -31.05
CA GLY A 965 -8.33 -11.84 -30.55
C GLY A 965 -8.81 -11.38 -29.18
N TYR A 966 -9.94 -11.88 -28.67
CA TYR A 966 -10.32 -11.69 -27.27
C TYR A 966 -9.27 -12.28 -26.33
N ALA A 967 -9.03 -11.63 -25.20
CA ALA A 967 -8.04 -12.07 -24.24
C ALA A 967 -8.42 -13.42 -23.59
N ALA A 968 -7.44 -14.31 -23.46
CA ALA A 968 -7.63 -15.62 -22.84
C ALA A 968 -7.82 -15.48 -21.32
N GLY A 969 -8.84 -16.15 -20.78
CA GLY A 969 -9.16 -16.11 -19.34
C GLY A 969 -10.60 -15.69 -19.09
N ARG A 970 -10.90 -15.36 -17.83
CA ARG A 970 -12.24 -14.96 -17.41
C ARG A 970 -12.48 -13.49 -17.75
N ASP A 971 -13.56 -13.20 -18.47
CA ASP A 971 -14.09 -11.86 -18.68
C ASP A 971 -15.61 -11.94 -18.51
N VAL A 972 -16.08 -11.64 -17.32
CA VAL A 972 -17.49 -11.77 -16.91
C VAL A 972 -18.31 -10.53 -17.30
N TYR A 973 -17.63 -9.41 -17.50
CA TYR A 973 -18.25 -8.11 -17.77
C TYR A 973 -18.19 -7.74 -19.26
N GLY A 974 -17.32 -8.37 -20.05
CA GLY A 974 -17.14 -8.11 -21.47
C GLY A 974 -16.22 -6.92 -21.77
N ASN A 975 -15.44 -6.47 -20.78
CA ASN A 975 -14.71 -5.19 -20.80
C ASN A 975 -13.19 -5.38 -20.81
N ARG A 976 -12.69 -6.61 -20.96
CA ARG A 976 -11.25 -6.85 -21.04
C ARG A 976 -10.75 -6.52 -22.44
N ASP A 977 -9.73 -5.68 -22.52
CA ASP A 977 -9.12 -5.30 -23.81
C ASP A 977 -8.66 -6.53 -24.62
N LEU A 978 -8.59 -6.36 -25.94
CA LEU A 978 -8.14 -7.41 -26.85
C LEU A 978 -6.71 -7.87 -26.50
N GLN A 979 -6.45 -9.17 -26.70
CA GLN A 979 -5.18 -9.81 -26.37
C GLN A 979 -3.97 -9.11 -27.00
N ALA A 980 -4.14 -8.61 -28.22
CA ALA A 980 -3.10 -7.90 -28.96
C ALA A 980 -2.68 -6.62 -28.23
N TYR A 981 -3.63 -5.86 -27.69
CA TYR A 981 -3.34 -4.66 -26.93
C TYR A 981 -2.69 -4.97 -25.58
N GLU A 982 -3.19 -5.97 -24.84
CA GLU A 982 -2.57 -6.41 -23.57
C GLU A 982 -1.10 -6.83 -23.77
N ARG A 983 -0.82 -7.63 -24.81
CA ARG A 983 0.56 -8.01 -25.17
C ARG A 983 1.37 -6.81 -25.61
N GLY A 984 0.80 -5.93 -26.45
CA GLY A 984 1.46 -4.72 -26.92
C GLY A 984 1.92 -3.82 -25.79
N ARG A 985 1.14 -3.70 -24.71
CA ARG A 985 1.56 -2.96 -23.50
C ARG A 985 2.77 -3.58 -22.82
N VAL A 986 2.81 -4.90 -22.69
CA VAL A 986 3.96 -5.62 -22.12
C VAL A 986 5.21 -5.45 -23.00
N GLU A 987 5.07 -5.50 -24.32
CA GLU A 987 6.18 -5.25 -25.24
C GLU A 987 6.63 -3.78 -25.23
N LEU A 988 5.71 -2.82 -25.10
CA LEU A 988 6.03 -1.41 -24.96
C LEU A 988 6.85 -1.14 -23.69
N ASP A 989 6.51 -1.82 -22.58
CA ASP A 989 7.31 -1.76 -21.36
C ASP A 989 8.72 -2.34 -21.58
N LYS A 990 8.87 -3.44 -22.34
CA LYS A 990 10.18 -4.01 -22.66
C LYS A 990 11.01 -3.10 -23.58
N ILE A 991 10.37 -2.50 -24.59
CA ILE A 991 11.01 -1.54 -25.49
C ILE A 991 11.49 -0.34 -24.68
N SER A 992 10.63 0.22 -23.83
CA SER A 992 10.97 1.35 -22.95
C SER A 992 12.17 1.02 -22.06
N ARG A 993 12.17 -0.16 -21.41
CA ARG A 993 13.30 -0.64 -20.59
C ARG A 993 14.57 -0.90 -21.38
N SER A 994 14.49 -1.19 -22.68
CA SER A 994 15.68 -1.43 -23.51
C SER A 994 16.52 -0.16 -23.70
N PHE A 995 15.95 1.01 -23.40
CA PHE A 995 16.65 2.29 -23.36
C PHE A 995 17.09 2.71 -21.94
N ASP A 996 16.85 1.87 -20.91
CA ASP A 996 17.34 2.14 -19.56
C ASP A 996 18.88 2.17 -19.56
N GLY A 997 19.46 3.23 -19.00
CA GLY A 997 20.91 3.46 -18.99
C GLY A 997 21.43 4.42 -20.07
N LEU A 998 20.59 4.83 -21.03
CA LEU A 998 20.92 5.94 -21.94
C LEU A 998 20.54 7.30 -21.34
N PRO A 999 21.25 8.39 -21.71
CA PRO A 999 20.83 9.76 -21.42
C PRO A 999 19.37 10.02 -21.84
N ARG A 1000 18.64 10.80 -21.04
CA ARG A 1000 17.18 10.99 -21.19
C ARG A 1000 16.79 11.58 -22.54
N ASP A 1001 17.57 12.51 -23.06
CA ASP A 1001 17.40 13.13 -24.38
C ASP A 1001 17.58 12.11 -25.51
N ILE A 1002 18.57 11.22 -25.40
CA ILE A 1002 18.81 10.13 -26.37
C ILE A 1002 17.69 9.08 -26.32
N ALA A 1003 17.34 8.62 -25.12
CA ALA A 1003 16.24 7.67 -24.93
C ALA A 1003 14.92 8.26 -25.44
N LYS A 1004 14.63 9.53 -25.09
CA LYS A 1004 13.45 10.25 -25.60
C LYS A 1004 13.45 10.33 -27.12
N PHE A 1005 14.57 10.72 -27.75
CA PHE A 1005 14.68 10.80 -29.20
C PHE A 1005 14.33 9.47 -29.87
N TYR A 1006 14.88 8.34 -29.41
CA TYR A 1006 14.59 7.04 -30.01
C TYR A 1006 13.18 6.52 -29.69
N ILE A 1007 12.69 6.72 -28.47
CA ILE A 1007 11.34 6.31 -28.08
C ILE A 1007 10.29 7.13 -28.86
N GLU A 1008 10.49 8.43 -29.05
CA GLU A 1008 9.60 9.27 -29.86
C GLU A 1008 9.60 8.83 -31.33
N ARG A 1009 10.76 8.42 -31.87
CA ARG A 1009 10.84 7.84 -33.23
C ARG A 1009 10.10 6.51 -33.33
N LEU A 1010 10.26 5.61 -32.36
CA LEU A 1010 9.52 4.35 -32.33
C LEU A 1010 8.02 4.59 -32.18
N ALA A 1011 7.61 5.58 -31.38
CA ALA A 1011 6.22 5.98 -31.24
C ALA A 1011 5.68 6.53 -32.57
N ASP A 1012 6.46 7.31 -33.30
CA ASP A 1012 6.09 7.80 -34.63
C ASP A 1012 6.01 6.68 -35.67
N GLU A 1013 6.92 5.70 -35.65
CA GLU A 1013 6.83 4.50 -36.49
C GLU A 1013 5.57 3.68 -36.22
N LEU A 1014 5.25 3.46 -34.94
CA LEU A 1014 4.00 2.79 -34.53
C LEU A 1014 2.77 3.61 -34.92
N ARG A 1015 2.83 4.94 -34.79
CA ARG A 1015 1.76 5.84 -35.22
C ARG A 1015 1.54 5.74 -36.72
N ARG A 1016 2.59 5.77 -37.54
CA ARG A 1016 2.46 5.59 -39.01
C ARG A 1016 1.85 4.25 -39.37
N LYS A 1017 2.24 3.17 -38.69
CA LYS A 1017 1.63 1.83 -38.88
C LYS A 1017 0.16 1.77 -38.47
N ALA A 1018 -0.29 2.62 -37.55
CA ALA A 1018 -1.71 2.70 -37.19
C ALA A 1018 -2.57 3.43 -38.25
N HIS A 1019 -1.94 4.14 -39.20
CA HIS A 1019 -2.62 4.89 -40.27
C HIS A 1019 -2.48 4.21 -41.65
N THR A 1020 -1.82 3.05 -41.71
CA THR A 1020 -1.71 2.16 -42.88
C THR A 1020 -2.67 0.99 -42.72
#